data_AF-A0A022XFD3-F1
#
_entry.id   AF-A0A022XFD3-F1
#
_cell.length_a   1.000
_cell.length_b   1.000
_cell.length_c   1.000
_cell.angle_alpha   90.00
_cell.angle_beta   90.00
_cell.angle_gamma   90.00
#
_symmetry.space_group_name_H-M   'P 1'
#
loop_
_entity.id
_entity.type
_entity.pdbx_description
1 polymer ?
#
loop_
_entity_poly.entity_id
_entity_poly.type
_entity_poly.pdbx_seq_one_letter_code
_entity_poly.pdbx_strand_id
1 'polypeptide(L)'
;MSQVQGNGIRIAIDRGGTFTDCVGNPGTGRMEDDVVIKLLSEDPSNYKDAPLEGIRRLLSKFQGEEIPRGVPLDTSNIESIRMGTTVATNALLERKGERMALVVTQGFRDCLKIGNQSRPKIFDLAIRRPDDLFEEVVEIEERVTLEDYAEDPTRHATSTVARTEEAKDAEIVRGLSSEAVRILQRPSEGKIREQLQALYDKGFRSIAVCLMHGYTFPDHESLIGKIASDIGFTHVSLSHQLMPMIKLVPRATSACADAYLTPTIKRYISGFQSGFKGVLGAEGVKDPSQPKSARCEFMQSDGGLVDVNGFTGLRAILSGPAGGVVGYALTSYDPKTKIPVIGFDMGGTSTDVSRYGGRYEHVFETTTAGVTIQSPQLDINTVAAGGGSRLFYRNGLFVVGPESAGAHPGPACYRKGGPLTVTDANLFLGRLLPEFFPKIFGKNEDEGLDEKASAKLFEELADKVNAEMAESGKKGKMTADEVAYGFIKVANEAMTRPIRSLTEAKGHDTSKHRLATFGGAGGQHAVAIAENLGIKQILVHRYSSVLSAYGMALADVVDESQVPESMSWSESSEVKASIEKRMQELRKGAVARLNDQGFKEESIVFEEYLNMRYRGTESALMIIKPQEGAAFGKSFIEQHEKEFGFTLPDRDIIIDDIRLRAIGKSFDSFPKTVDEQLRDAKPVPVSKSKAHATQKVYFEGGRVDTPIYKIGSLETNDRIDGPAILGDGTQTILVTPTSSALIIDTHVVIDVDVNKKESAKASADEVDPILLSIFGHRFMAIAEQMGRALQKTSVSTNVKERLDYSCALFDSDGGLVANAPHLPVHLGSMSTCVRTQAGIWKGKLRPGDVIVTNHPEFGGTHLPDITVITPAFSGNEIVFYVASRAHHADIGGILPGSMPPHSKELYQEGAAIKSEKLVSEGKFNEERLVELLYREPAKYPGCSGTRCLADNLNDLKAQVAANQKGISLISTLIEEYGGSTVQLYMRSIQKNAELSVRNLLKQVSERFKGADLTAIEHMDDGSPIHLKISIDAEKGEAIFDFEGTGPEVYANTNAPEAVTYSAIIYCLRCLISEDIPLNQGCLKPINVKIPKGSFLSPSSKAAVVGGNVMTVSLDFHMYCKSPVSDQANHVTESTCHRRHPEVFPGLCCLSG
;
A
#
# COMPACT_ATOMS: atom_id res chain seq x y z
N MET A 1 17.43 -16.18 49.09
CA MET A 1 17.55 -15.42 47.82
C MET A 1 19.04 -15.36 47.48
N SER A 2 19.53 -16.33 46.71
CA SER A 2 20.90 -16.32 46.20
C SER A 2 21.02 -15.25 45.13
N GLN A 3 21.98 -14.34 45.29
CA GLN A 3 22.37 -13.38 44.26
C GLN A 3 22.75 -14.15 42.98
N VAL A 4 21.83 -14.20 42.02
CA VAL A 4 22.18 -14.50 40.64
C VAL A 4 22.92 -13.26 40.15
N GLN A 5 24.19 -13.41 39.78
CA GLN A 5 24.91 -12.43 38.97
C GLN A 5 24.14 -12.24 37.66
N GLY A 6 23.15 -11.36 37.65
CA GLY A 6 22.43 -10.96 36.43
C GLY A 6 23.19 -9.84 35.74
N ASN A 7 23.25 -9.90 34.40
CA ASN A 7 23.45 -8.71 33.58
C ASN A 7 22.33 -7.70 33.94
N GLY A 8 22.55 -6.39 33.86
CA GLY A 8 21.62 -5.37 34.43
C GLY A 8 20.16 -5.43 33.93
N ILE A 9 19.30 -4.58 34.48
CA ILE A 9 17.87 -4.50 34.12
C ILE A 9 17.74 -4.18 32.62
N ARG A 10 16.92 -4.95 31.91
CA ARG A 10 16.61 -4.72 30.48
C ARG A 10 15.18 -4.24 30.33
N ILE A 11 14.98 -3.21 29.52
CA ILE A 11 13.68 -2.57 29.34
C ILE A 11 13.40 -2.42 27.85
N ALA A 12 12.20 -2.82 27.42
CA ALA A 12 11.71 -2.60 26.07
C ALA A 12 10.36 -1.87 26.11
N ILE A 13 10.19 -0.87 25.24
CA ILE A 13 9.03 0.03 25.27
C ILE A 13 8.53 0.27 23.86
N ASP A 14 7.25 0.06 23.63
CA ASP A 14 6.56 0.51 22.42
C ASP A 14 5.61 1.66 22.76
N ARG A 15 5.91 2.85 22.24
CA ARG A 15 5.03 4.01 22.37
C ARG A 15 4.07 4.08 21.18
N GLY A 16 2.93 3.41 21.31
CA GLY A 16 1.82 3.45 20.36
C GLY A 16 0.99 4.74 20.44
N GLY A 17 -0.07 4.83 19.62
CA GLY A 17 -0.96 6.00 19.59
C GLY A 17 -1.90 6.10 20.80
N THR A 18 -2.44 4.96 21.27
CA THR A 18 -3.39 4.92 22.40
C THR A 18 -2.70 4.54 23.71
N PHE A 19 -1.87 3.49 23.67
CA PHE A 19 -1.18 2.94 24.84
C PHE A 19 0.33 2.88 24.61
N THR A 20 1.07 3.03 25.71
CA THR A 20 2.50 2.77 25.79
C THR A 20 2.70 1.46 26.54
N ASP A 21 3.33 0.50 25.88
CA ASP A 21 3.55 -0.85 26.36
C ASP A 21 4.99 -1.01 26.80
N CYS A 22 5.21 -1.39 28.06
CA CYS A 22 6.54 -1.55 28.63
C CYS A 22 6.73 -2.99 29.13
N VAL A 23 7.85 -3.60 28.74
CA VAL A 23 8.30 -4.91 29.24
C VAL A 23 9.66 -4.72 29.91
N GLY A 24 9.78 -5.13 31.17
CA GLY A 24 11.05 -5.11 31.91
C GLY A 24 11.46 -6.49 32.37
N ASN A 25 12.75 -6.80 32.32
CA ASN A 25 13.36 -8.01 32.87
C ASN A 25 14.46 -7.62 33.87
N PRO A 26 14.51 -8.23 35.07
CA PRO A 26 15.50 -7.88 36.11
C PRO A 26 16.92 -8.40 35.82
N GLY A 27 17.19 -8.91 34.60
CA GLY A 27 18.50 -9.42 34.20
C GLY A 27 18.62 -10.94 34.19
N THR A 28 17.53 -11.66 34.48
CA THR A 28 17.52 -13.14 34.55
C THR A 28 17.37 -13.80 33.18
N GLY A 29 16.77 -13.10 32.21
CA GLY A 29 16.45 -13.64 30.89
C GLY A 29 15.36 -14.70 30.85
N ARG A 30 14.68 -14.94 31.97
CA ARG A 30 13.51 -15.82 32.01
C ARG A 30 12.25 -14.98 31.88
N MET A 31 11.35 -15.43 31.00
CA MET A 31 10.06 -14.79 30.70
C MET A 31 9.16 -14.69 31.95
N GLU A 32 9.25 -15.65 32.88
CA GLU A 32 8.49 -15.63 34.14
C GLU A 32 8.85 -14.48 35.10
N ASP A 33 10.04 -13.90 34.93
CA ASP A 33 10.50 -12.75 35.71
C ASP A 33 10.15 -11.40 35.04
N ASP A 34 9.54 -11.43 33.84
CA ASP A 34 9.18 -10.22 33.11
C ASP A 34 8.00 -9.50 33.77
N VAL A 35 8.07 -8.17 33.77
CA VAL A 35 7.00 -7.30 34.24
C VAL A 35 6.47 -6.48 33.07
N VAL A 36 5.16 -6.56 32.85
CA VAL A 36 4.45 -5.78 31.84
C VAL A 36 3.73 -4.60 32.50
N ILE A 37 3.87 -3.41 31.92
CA ILE A 37 3.15 -2.19 32.33
C ILE A 37 2.53 -1.56 31.08
N LYS A 38 1.23 -1.25 31.15
CA LYS A 38 0.48 -0.56 30.10
C LYS A 38 0.02 0.80 30.61
N LEU A 39 0.39 1.87 29.90
CA LEU A 39 0.06 3.25 30.22
C LEU A 39 -0.69 3.89 29.05
N LEU A 40 -1.42 4.97 29.30
CA LEU A 40 -1.91 5.82 28.21
C LEU A 40 -0.71 6.55 27.58
N SER A 41 -0.68 6.63 26.26
CA SER A 41 0.44 7.30 25.56
C SER A 41 0.50 8.81 25.81
N GLU A 42 -0.62 9.41 26.21
CA GLU A 42 -0.75 10.82 26.56
C GLU A 42 -1.65 10.97 27.78
N ASP A 43 -1.08 11.45 28.89
CA ASP A 43 -1.78 11.75 30.15
C ASP A 43 -1.06 12.87 30.92
N PRO A 44 -1.13 14.13 30.42
CA PRO A 44 -0.35 15.25 30.92
C PRO A 44 -0.63 15.58 32.40
N SER A 45 -1.81 15.20 32.88
CA SER A 45 -2.25 15.38 34.28
C SER A 45 -1.45 14.52 35.26
N ASN A 46 -0.93 13.37 34.80
CA ASN A 46 -0.24 12.40 35.65
C ASN A 46 1.26 12.30 35.38
N TYR A 47 1.68 12.35 34.12
CA TYR A 47 3.10 12.26 33.73
C TYR A 47 3.37 13.04 32.44
N LYS A 48 4.57 13.61 32.33
CA LYS A 48 4.99 14.35 31.13
C LYS A 48 5.35 13.45 29.95
N ASP A 49 5.85 12.24 30.23
CA ASP A 49 6.30 11.28 29.22
C ASP A 49 6.01 9.85 29.70
N ALA A 50 5.25 9.10 28.89
CA ALA A 50 4.79 7.75 29.22
C ALA A 50 5.94 6.72 29.27
N PRO A 51 6.89 6.70 28.31
CA PRO A 51 8.09 5.86 28.41
C PRO A 51 8.87 6.06 29.71
N LEU A 52 9.15 7.31 30.10
CA LEU A 52 9.87 7.60 31.35
C LEU A 52 9.09 7.12 32.59
N GLU A 53 7.77 7.29 32.61
CA GLU A 53 6.92 6.76 33.69
C GLU A 53 6.91 5.23 33.72
N GLY A 54 6.89 4.57 32.55
CA GLY A 54 7.01 3.12 32.44
C GLY A 54 8.32 2.61 33.05
N ILE A 55 9.44 3.23 32.69
CA ILE A 55 10.77 2.92 33.26
C ILE A 55 10.77 3.15 34.77
N ARG A 56 10.23 4.28 35.24
CA ARG A 56 10.13 4.59 36.68
C ARG A 56 9.40 3.50 37.46
N ARG A 57 8.24 3.04 36.95
CA ARG A 57 7.44 1.99 37.61
C ARG A 57 8.14 0.64 37.57
N LEU A 58 8.80 0.30 36.47
CA LEU A 58 9.60 -0.93 36.36
C LEU A 58 10.77 -0.91 37.36
N LEU A 59 11.55 0.17 37.40
CA LEU A 59 12.64 0.32 38.36
C LEU A 59 12.15 0.28 39.80
N SER A 60 11.05 0.97 40.12
CA SER A 60 10.49 0.96 41.47
C SER A 60 10.10 -0.46 41.91
N LYS A 61 9.54 -1.26 40.99
CA LYS A 61 9.17 -2.64 41.27
C LYS A 61 10.38 -3.57 41.41
N PHE A 62 11.40 -3.42 40.56
CA PHE A 62 12.61 -4.26 40.62
C PHE A 62 13.54 -3.91 41.79
N GLN A 63 13.57 -2.64 42.21
CA GLN A 63 14.40 -2.17 43.32
C GLN A 63 13.67 -2.28 44.67
N GLY A 64 12.34 -2.42 44.66
CA GLY A 64 11.52 -2.49 45.87
C GLY A 64 11.35 -1.15 46.59
N GLU A 65 11.72 -0.04 45.95
CA GLU A 65 11.61 1.33 46.48
C GLU A 65 10.84 2.21 45.49
N GLU A 66 9.89 3.00 45.97
CA GLU A 66 9.13 3.91 45.12
C GLU A 66 9.99 5.11 44.69
N ILE A 67 10.20 5.27 43.38
CA ILE A 67 10.93 6.41 42.83
C ILE A 67 9.94 7.57 42.58
N PRO A 68 10.09 8.74 43.21
CA PRO A 68 9.16 9.85 43.01
C PRO A 68 9.12 10.38 41.56
N ARG A 69 7.95 10.87 41.14
CA ARG A 69 7.79 11.52 39.85
C ARG A 69 8.63 12.81 39.77
N GLY A 70 9.17 13.09 38.58
CA GLY A 70 9.96 14.31 38.32
C GLY A 70 11.42 14.24 38.77
N VAL A 71 11.84 13.18 39.46
CA VAL A 71 13.25 12.94 39.77
C VAL A 71 13.94 12.22 38.60
N PRO A 72 15.14 12.66 38.16
CA PRO A 72 15.92 11.97 37.15
C PRO A 72 16.27 10.53 37.56
N LEU A 73 16.09 9.58 36.66
CA LEU A 73 16.30 8.15 36.89
C LEU A 73 17.78 7.77 36.84
N ASP A 74 18.21 6.88 37.73
CA ASP A 74 19.57 6.34 37.74
C ASP A 74 19.68 5.14 36.77
N THR A 75 20.68 5.19 35.89
CA THR A 75 20.91 4.20 34.84
C THR A 75 21.91 3.11 35.24
N SER A 76 22.56 3.23 36.40
CA SER A 76 23.68 2.35 36.80
C SER A 76 23.32 0.86 36.84
N ASN A 77 22.06 0.56 37.16
CA ASN A 77 21.52 -0.81 37.23
C ASN A 77 20.82 -1.26 35.94
N ILE A 78 20.78 -0.41 34.91
CA ILE A 78 20.12 -0.69 33.63
C ILE A 78 21.18 -1.13 32.63
N GLU A 79 20.97 -2.28 31.99
CA GLU A 79 21.81 -2.77 30.91
C GLU A 79 21.43 -2.11 29.57
N SER A 80 20.14 -2.13 29.24
CA SER A 80 19.63 -1.59 27.99
C SER A 80 18.20 -1.07 28.10
N ILE A 81 17.94 -0.02 27.32
CA ILE A 81 16.62 0.55 27.05
C ILE A 81 16.41 0.47 25.54
N ARG A 82 15.43 -0.32 25.11
CA ARG A 82 15.07 -0.51 23.70
C ARG A 82 13.71 0.11 23.46
N MET A 83 13.56 0.95 22.44
CA MET A 83 12.31 1.70 22.25
C MET A 83 11.88 1.84 20.80
N GLY A 84 10.59 1.67 20.55
CA GLY A 84 9.92 2.09 19.32
C GLY A 84 8.98 3.24 19.61
N THR A 85 8.80 4.13 18.63
CA THR A 85 8.01 5.34 18.84
C THR A 85 7.25 5.76 17.59
N THR A 86 5.99 6.16 17.80
CA THR A 86 5.13 6.69 16.74
C THR A 86 5.31 8.19 16.52
N VAL A 87 6.26 8.85 17.21
CA VAL A 87 6.46 10.32 17.14
C VAL A 87 6.72 10.81 15.71
N ALA A 88 7.57 10.13 14.93
CA ALA A 88 7.84 10.51 13.54
C ALA A 88 6.59 10.40 12.67
N THR A 89 5.90 9.26 12.75
CA THR A 89 4.67 9.00 12.01
C THR A 89 3.58 10.03 12.36
N ASN A 90 3.39 10.34 13.64
CA ASN A 90 2.41 11.33 14.08
C ASN A 90 2.79 12.76 13.66
N ALA A 91 4.07 13.14 13.77
CA ALA A 91 4.53 14.45 13.29
C ALA A 91 4.30 14.64 11.79
N LEU A 92 4.46 13.57 10.99
CA LEU A 92 4.17 13.59 9.56
C LEU A 92 2.66 13.68 9.28
N LEU A 93 1.84 12.87 9.97
CA LEU A 93 0.38 12.85 9.82
C LEU A 93 -0.28 14.17 10.25
N GLU A 94 0.16 14.73 11.39
CA GLU A 94 -0.38 15.96 11.97
C GLU A 94 0.27 17.23 11.39
N ARG A 95 1.26 17.08 10.49
CA ARG A 95 2.03 18.19 9.93
C ARG A 95 2.66 19.09 11.01
N LYS A 96 3.30 18.45 11.99
CA LYS A 96 4.01 19.07 13.13
C LYS A 96 5.53 18.79 13.12
N GLY A 97 6.17 18.98 11.97
CA GLY A 97 7.63 18.92 11.83
C GLY A 97 8.32 20.28 11.88
N GLU A 98 9.62 20.28 11.58
CA GLU A 98 10.43 21.49 11.50
C GLU A 98 10.13 22.30 10.24
N ARG A 99 10.11 23.63 10.35
CA ARG A 99 10.02 24.51 9.18
C ARG A 99 11.26 24.34 8.32
N MET A 100 11.08 24.05 7.05
CA MET A 100 12.20 23.73 6.16
C MET A 100 12.02 24.28 4.74
N ALA A 101 13.14 24.41 4.04
CA ALA A 101 13.19 24.81 2.64
C ALA A 101 13.85 23.72 1.78
N LEU A 102 13.44 23.66 0.51
CA LEU A 102 13.95 22.72 -0.49
C LEU A 102 14.93 23.43 -1.43
N VAL A 103 16.09 22.84 -1.65
CA VAL A 103 17.11 23.32 -2.59
C VAL A 103 17.20 22.33 -3.76
N VAL A 104 16.97 22.80 -4.98
CA VAL A 104 16.91 21.98 -6.20
C VAL A 104 17.70 22.61 -7.34
N THR A 105 17.96 21.83 -8.37
CA THR A 105 18.48 22.31 -9.65
C THR A 105 17.55 23.34 -10.29
N GLN A 106 18.10 24.39 -10.90
CA GLN A 106 17.33 25.38 -11.66
C GLN A 106 16.46 24.74 -12.76
N GLY A 107 15.20 25.19 -12.84
CA GLY A 107 14.15 24.64 -13.71
C GLY A 107 13.31 23.54 -13.06
N PHE A 108 13.63 23.12 -11.83
CA PHE A 108 12.96 22.02 -11.12
C PHE A 108 12.21 22.47 -9.86
N ARG A 109 11.94 23.78 -9.72
CA ARG A 109 11.20 24.35 -8.58
C ARG A 109 9.93 23.59 -8.20
N ASP A 110 9.12 23.22 -9.19
CA ASP A 110 7.81 22.61 -8.97
C ASP A 110 7.85 21.06 -8.99
N CYS A 111 9.03 20.43 -8.92
CA CYS A 111 9.16 18.99 -9.09
C CYS A 111 8.33 18.17 -8.07
N LEU A 112 8.32 18.57 -6.79
CA LEU A 112 7.51 17.91 -5.76
C LEU A 112 6.03 18.32 -5.80
N LYS A 113 5.74 19.57 -6.21
CA LYS A 113 4.36 20.06 -6.37
C LYS A 113 3.63 19.37 -7.53
N ILE A 114 4.36 18.96 -8.56
CA ILE A 114 3.87 18.11 -9.65
C ILE A 114 3.83 16.64 -9.18
N GLY A 115 4.86 16.19 -8.48
CA GLY A 115 4.97 14.82 -7.97
C GLY A 115 4.98 13.80 -9.10
N ASN A 116 4.11 12.79 -9.00
CA ASN A 116 3.90 11.78 -10.04
C ASN A 116 2.51 11.89 -10.71
N GLN A 117 1.78 12.98 -10.46
CA GLN A 117 0.42 13.23 -10.97
C GLN A 117 -0.64 12.17 -10.58
N SER A 118 -0.32 11.24 -9.67
CA SER A 118 -1.26 10.20 -9.24
C SER A 118 -2.46 10.82 -8.51
N ARG A 119 -3.65 10.24 -8.74
CA ARG A 119 -4.90 10.61 -8.04
C ARG A 119 -5.39 9.41 -7.23
N PRO A 120 -5.00 9.27 -5.97
CA PRO A 120 -5.40 8.11 -5.15
C PRO A 120 -6.92 7.95 -5.03
N LYS A 121 -7.66 9.07 -5.04
CA LYS A 121 -9.12 9.11 -5.07
C LYS A 121 -9.61 9.64 -6.41
N ILE A 122 -9.53 8.80 -7.44
CA ILE A 122 -9.82 9.21 -8.83
C ILE A 122 -11.22 9.80 -9.02
N PHE A 123 -12.20 9.50 -8.17
CA PHE A 123 -13.58 9.98 -8.29
C PHE A 123 -13.91 11.22 -7.45
N ASP A 124 -12.97 11.74 -6.65
CA ASP A 124 -13.18 12.98 -5.90
C ASP A 124 -13.15 14.17 -6.88
N LEU A 125 -14.27 14.90 -7.00
CA LEU A 125 -14.39 16.10 -7.83
C LEU A 125 -13.46 17.22 -7.34
N ALA A 126 -13.43 17.45 -6.02
CA ALA A 126 -12.57 18.43 -5.38
C ALA A 126 -11.23 17.79 -5.00
N ILE A 127 -10.33 17.68 -5.97
CA ILE A 127 -8.99 17.13 -5.74
C ILE A 127 -8.26 17.97 -4.69
N ARG A 128 -7.95 17.35 -3.56
CA ARG A 128 -7.02 17.91 -2.57
C ARG A 128 -5.66 17.28 -2.79
N ARG A 129 -4.70 18.09 -3.25
CA ARG A 129 -3.30 17.67 -3.26
C ARG A 129 -2.82 17.54 -1.81
N PRO A 130 -1.96 16.57 -1.48
CA PRO A 130 -1.24 16.58 -0.23
C PRO A 130 -0.46 17.90 -0.10
N ASP A 131 -0.41 18.47 1.10
CA ASP A 131 0.41 19.64 1.36
C ASP A 131 1.90 19.27 1.26
N ASP A 132 2.70 20.21 0.76
CA ASP A 132 4.16 20.08 0.72
C ASP A 132 4.75 20.13 2.15
N LEU A 133 5.89 19.47 2.36
CA LEU A 133 6.62 19.54 3.64
C LEU A 133 7.51 20.80 3.75
N PHE A 134 7.83 21.42 2.61
CA PHE A 134 8.67 22.61 2.52
C PHE A 134 7.80 23.87 2.37
N GLU A 135 8.30 25.01 2.86
CA GLU A 135 7.62 26.31 2.73
C GLU A 135 8.22 27.16 1.59
N GLU A 136 9.51 27.00 1.30
CA GLU A 136 10.20 27.72 0.22
C GLU A 136 11.08 26.78 -0.60
N VAL A 137 11.27 27.14 -1.87
CA VAL A 137 12.16 26.43 -2.80
C VAL A 137 13.22 27.39 -3.32
N VAL A 138 14.48 26.98 -3.27
CA VAL A 138 15.63 27.68 -3.84
C VAL A 138 16.19 26.87 -5.00
N GLU A 139 16.39 27.54 -6.13
CA GLU A 139 16.99 26.96 -7.31
C GLU A 139 18.47 27.34 -7.40
N ILE A 140 19.33 26.33 -7.52
CA ILE A 140 20.77 26.51 -7.71
C ILE A 140 21.10 26.40 -9.20
N GLU A 141 21.97 27.29 -9.67
CA GLU A 141 22.44 27.34 -11.05
C GLU A 141 23.56 26.31 -11.26
N GLU A 142 23.18 25.03 -11.35
CA GLU A 142 24.07 23.92 -11.70
C GLU A 142 23.39 22.92 -12.65
N ARG A 143 24.19 22.14 -13.38
CA ARG A 143 23.64 21.07 -14.24
C ARG A 143 24.68 20.01 -14.55
N VAL A 144 24.27 18.75 -14.42
CA VAL A 144 25.01 17.60 -14.93
C VAL A 144 24.05 16.69 -15.71
N THR A 145 24.58 15.83 -16.57
CA THR A 145 23.83 14.82 -17.32
C THR A 145 24.65 13.53 -17.43
N LEU A 146 23.98 12.41 -17.70
CA LEU A 146 24.66 11.21 -18.16
C LEU A 146 25.10 11.41 -19.61
N GLU A 147 26.34 11.03 -19.92
CA GLU A 147 26.91 11.12 -21.27
C GLU A 147 26.44 9.96 -22.16
N ASP A 148 26.42 8.76 -21.57
CA ASP A 148 25.92 7.56 -22.21
C ASP A 148 24.41 7.41 -21.95
N TYR A 149 23.69 6.70 -22.82
CA TYR A 149 22.27 6.40 -22.66
C TYR A 149 22.01 4.88 -22.64
N ALA A 150 21.12 4.44 -21.75
CA ALA A 150 20.95 3.03 -21.39
C ALA A 150 20.46 2.12 -22.53
N GLU A 151 19.72 2.71 -23.49
CA GLU A 151 19.09 2.02 -24.63
C GLU A 151 19.92 2.13 -25.91
N ASP A 152 21.23 2.39 -25.81
CA ASP A 152 22.11 2.35 -26.97
C ASP A 152 22.22 0.92 -27.54
N PRO A 153 21.72 0.67 -28.77
CA PRO A 153 21.82 -0.65 -29.39
C PRO A 153 23.26 -1.10 -29.63
N THR A 154 24.21 -0.15 -29.68
CA THR A 154 25.64 -0.41 -29.89
C THR A 154 26.43 -0.59 -28.60
N ARG A 155 25.80 -0.39 -27.43
CA ARG A 155 26.41 -0.52 -26.09
C ARG A 155 27.68 0.33 -25.94
N HIS A 156 27.67 1.54 -26.47
CA HIS A 156 28.77 2.49 -26.30
C HIS A 156 28.98 2.80 -24.82
N ALA A 157 30.24 2.93 -24.43
CA ALA A 157 30.64 3.34 -23.10
C ALA A 157 31.74 4.39 -23.22
N THR A 158 31.46 5.59 -22.72
CA THR A 158 32.39 6.71 -22.80
C THR A 158 33.55 6.51 -21.83
N SER A 159 34.78 6.78 -22.29
CA SER A 159 35.97 6.75 -21.43
C SER A 159 35.94 7.90 -20.42
N THR A 160 36.24 7.61 -19.15
CA THR A 160 36.13 8.59 -18.06
C THR A 160 37.44 8.74 -17.29
N VAL A 161 37.65 9.94 -16.73
CA VAL A 161 38.75 10.20 -15.78
C VAL A 161 38.28 9.77 -14.39
N ALA A 162 39.18 9.12 -13.64
CA ALA A 162 38.93 8.78 -12.23
C ALA A 162 38.73 10.07 -11.40
N ARG A 163 37.91 10.01 -10.34
CA ARG A 163 37.64 11.16 -9.45
C ARG A 163 38.83 11.45 -8.53
N THR A 164 39.91 11.98 -9.09
CA THR A 164 41.10 12.47 -8.36
C THR A 164 41.13 14.00 -8.34
N GLU A 165 42.07 14.61 -7.62
CA GLU A 165 42.26 16.07 -7.62
C GLU A 165 42.52 16.63 -9.04
N GLU A 166 43.06 15.82 -9.96
CA GLU A 166 43.24 16.18 -11.37
C GLU A 166 41.92 16.28 -12.16
N ALA A 167 40.79 15.81 -11.62
CA ALA A 167 39.48 15.83 -12.27
C ALA A 167 38.66 17.11 -12.01
N LYS A 168 39.16 18.07 -11.21
CA LYS A 168 38.42 19.31 -10.85
C LYS A 168 37.93 20.10 -12.06
N ASP A 169 38.76 20.19 -13.11
CA ASP A 169 38.46 20.95 -14.33
C ASP A 169 37.94 20.08 -15.49
N ALA A 170 37.74 18.76 -15.27
CA ALA A 170 37.27 17.87 -16.31
C ALA A 170 35.78 18.12 -16.64
N GLU A 171 35.42 18.07 -17.92
CA GLU A 171 34.02 18.16 -18.37
C GLU A 171 33.27 16.83 -18.24
N ILE A 172 33.99 15.71 -18.32
CA ILE A 172 33.45 14.35 -18.19
C ILE A 172 34.22 13.62 -17.10
N VAL A 173 33.50 13.09 -16.12
CA VAL A 173 34.06 12.38 -14.97
C VAL A 173 33.34 11.06 -14.75
N ARG A 174 34.00 10.14 -14.06
CA ARG A 174 33.36 8.89 -13.63
C ARG A 174 32.46 9.16 -12.42
N GLY A 175 31.16 8.91 -12.53
CA GLY A 175 30.20 8.96 -11.43
C GLY A 175 30.39 7.82 -10.42
N LEU A 176 29.79 7.93 -9.24
CA LEU A 176 29.81 6.86 -8.22
C LEU A 176 29.14 5.58 -8.70
N SER A 177 28.13 5.70 -9.57
CA SER A 177 27.47 4.56 -10.22
C SER A 177 28.32 3.86 -11.29
N SER A 178 29.56 4.30 -11.53
CA SER A 178 30.42 3.89 -12.65
C SER A 178 30.08 4.49 -14.02
N GLU A 179 29.00 5.26 -14.13
CA GLU A 179 28.56 5.91 -15.37
C GLU A 179 29.40 7.14 -15.72
N ALA A 180 29.45 7.50 -17.01
CA ALA A 180 30.05 8.74 -17.47
C ALA A 180 29.11 9.92 -17.22
N VAL A 181 29.56 10.89 -16.41
CA VAL A 181 28.80 12.10 -16.07
C VAL A 181 29.45 13.30 -16.76
N ARG A 182 28.66 14.01 -17.57
CA ARG A 182 29.06 15.30 -18.14
C ARG A 182 28.57 16.44 -17.26
N ILE A 183 29.48 17.36 -16.92
CA ILE A 183 29.16 18.56 -16.15
C ILE A 183 28.89 19.70 -17.12
N LEU A 184 27.63 20.13 -17.20
CA LEU A 184 27.17 21.18 -18.11
C LEU A 184 27.30 22.57 -17.48
N GLN A 185 27.04 22.68 -16.18
CA GLN A 185 27.12 23.93 -15.42
C GLN A 185 27.60 23.67 -14.00
N ARG A 186 28.65 24.37 -13.57
CA ARG A 186 29.16 24.33 -12.18
C ARG A 186 28.49 25.43 -11.34
N PRO A 187 28.16 25.15 -10.07
CA PRO A 187 27.57 26.14 -9.18
C PRO A 187 28.59 27.20 -8.73
N SER A 188 28.10 28.40 -8.39
CA SER A 188 28.90 29.47 -7.80
C SER A 188 28.74 29.50 -6.27
N GLU A 189 29.84 29.34 -5.53
CA GLU A 189 29.83 29.39 -4.06
C GLU A 189 29.24 30.70 -3.50
N GLY A 190 29.58 31.84 -4.13
CA GLY A 190 29.09 33.15 -3.70
C GLY A 190 27.57 33.28 -3.83
N LYS A 191 27.01 32.85 -4.97
CA LYS A 191 25.56 32.85 -5.18
C LYS A 191 24.83 31.89 -4.25
N ILE A 192 25.36 30.67 -4.06
CA ILE A 192 24.78 29.70 -3.11
C ILE A 192 24.74 30.31 -1.71
N ARG A 193 25.84 30.92 -1.25
CA ARG A 193 25.91 31.52 0.08
C ARG A 193 24.89 32.65 0.24
N GLU A 194 24.73 33.52 -0.76
CA GLU A 194 23.73 34.59 -0.75
C GLU A 194 22.30 34.01 -0.64
N GLN A 195 21.95 33.03 -1.47
CA GLN A 195 20.63 32.41 -1.48
C GLN A 195 20.32 31.69 -0.15
N LEU A 196 21.28 30.93 0.38
CA LEU A 196 21.13 30.23 1.66
C LEU A 196 21.11 31.18 2.86
N GLN A 197 21.88 32.28 2.83
CA GLN A 197 21.83 33.30 3.88
C GLN A 197 20.45 33.96 3.94
N ALA A 198 19.86 34.27 2.78
CA ALA A 198 18.52 34.83 2.72
C ALA A 198 17.46 33.90 3.34
N LEU A 199 17.57 32.57 3.14
CA LEU A 199 16.71 31.59 3.82
C LEU A 199 16.96 31.59 5.34
N TYR A 200 18.21 31.61 5.75
CA TYR A 200 18.57 31.62 7.17
C TYR A 200 18.00 32.86 7.89
N ASP A 201 18.08 34.02 7.25
CA ASP A 201 17.58 35.30 7.78
C ASP A 201 16.05 35.33 7.88
N LYS A 202 15.33 34.58 7.03
CA LYS A 202 13.87 34.34 7.13
C LYS A 202 13.49 33.39 8.28
N GLY A 203 14.47 32.83 8.99
CA GLY A 203 14.25 31.95 10.14
C GLY A 203 14.25 30.45 9.82
N PHE A 204 14.60 30.04 8.60
CA PHE A 204 14.79 28.62 8.30
C PHE A 204 16.05 28.10 8.99
N ARG A 205 15.94 26.91 9.59
CA ARG A 205 17.07 26.23 10.27
C ARG A 205 17.29 24.80 9.79
N SER A 206 16.34 24.27 9.00
CA SER A 206 16.44 22.99 8.34
C SER A 206 16.29 23.15 6.82
N ILE A 207 17.10 22.46 6.04
CA ILE A 207 16.98 22.42 4.57
C ILE A 207 17.17 21.01 4.03
N ALA A 208 16.51 20.71 2.91
CA ALA A 208 16.78 19.54 2.09
C ALA A 208 17.42 19.97 0.76
N VAL A 209 18.45 19.25 0.32
CA VAL A 209 19.13 19.51 -0.96
C VAL A 209 18.99 18.28 -1.84
N CYS A 210 18.36 18.42 -3.01
CA CYS A 210 18.21 17.36 -4.00
C CYS A 210 18.44 17.90 -5.41
N LEU A 211 19.58 17.57 -6.00
CA LEU A 211 19.95 18.00 -7.35
C LEU A 211 19.75 16.86 -8.36
N MET A 212 19.56 17.23 -9.62
CA MET A 212 19.51 16.30 -10.73
C MET A 212 20.82 15.50 -10.81
N HIS A 213 20.69 14.17 -10.90
CA HIS A 213 21.81 13.21 -10.88
C HIS A 213 22.76 13.28 -9.67
N GLY A 214 22.36 13.94 -8.56
CA GLY A 214 23.15 14.01 -7.33
C GLY A 214 23.54 12.64 -6.74
N TYR A 215 22.76 11.59 -7.04
CA TYR A 215 23.03 10.21 -6.63
C TYR A 215 24.36 9.65 -7.16
N THR A 216 24.76 10.04 -8.39
CA THR A 216 26.02 9.60 -9.00
C THR A 216 27.09 10.69 -8.98
N PHE A 217 26.68 11.96 -8.95
CA PHE A 217 27.57 13.11 -8.86
C PHE A 217 27.26 13.99 -7.62
N PRO A 218 27.73 13.59 -6.43
CA PRO A 218 27.39 14.25 -5.15
C PRO A 218 28.10 15.58 -4.87
N ASP A 219 29.03 16.01 -5.73
CA ASP A 219 29.97 17.09 -5.37
C ASP A 219 29.27 18.44 -5.21
N HIS A 220 28.30 18.74 -6.09
CA HIS A 220 27.51 19.97 -5.99
C HIS A 220 26.62 20.00 -4.73
N GLU A 221 25.98 18.87 -4.37
CA GLU A 221 25.21 18.78 -3.13
C GLU A 221 26.11 18.93 -1.89
N SER A 222 27.28 18.30 -1.91
CA SER A 222 28.26 18.38 -0.82
C SER A 222 28.74 19.82 -0.60
N LEU A 223 28.96 20.57 -1.69
CA LEU A 223 29.32 21.98 -1.62
C LEU A 223 28.22 22.83 -0.97
N ILE A 224 26.97 22.65 -1.39
CA ILE A 224 25.80 23.34 -0.81
C ILE A 224 25.69 23.00 0.68
N GLY A 225 25.84 21.73 1.06
CA GLY A 225 25.76 21.30 2.45
C GLY A 225 26.84 21.91 3.34
N LYS A 226 28.07 22.03 2.82
CA LYS A 226 29.16 22.74 3.51
C LYS A 226 28.82 24.20 3.75
N ILE A 227 28.37 24.91 2.71
CA ILE A 227 28.01 26.34 2.82
C ILE A 227 26.85 26.54 3.81
N ALA A 228 25.83 25.67 3.78
CA ALA A 228 24.72 25.71 4.74
C ALA A 228 25.21 25.52 6.18
N SER A 229 26.13 24.58 6.40
CA SER A 229 26.73 24.35 7.71
C SER A 229 27.53 25.58 8.19
N ASP A 230 28.30 26.22 7.30
CA ASP A 230 29.05 27.45 7.61
C ASP A 230 28.14 28.63 7.99
N ILE A 231 26.94 28.72 7.40
CA ILE A 231 25.94 29.76 7.72
C ILE A 231 25.30 29.50 9.10
N GLY A 232 25.22 28.24 9.52
CA GLY A 232 24.70 27.84 10.83
C GLY A 232 23.32 27.17 10.79
N PHE A 233 22.92 26.58 9.66
CA PHE A 233 21.74 25.71 9.62
C PHE A 233 21.90 24.55 10.61
N THR A 234 20.88 24.28 11.42
CA THR A 234 20.95 23.25 12.47
C THR A 234 20.78 21.84 11.93
N HIS A 235 20.15 21.70 10.76
CA HIS A 235 19.98 20.41 10.08
C HIS A 235 20.01 20.60 8.56
N VAL A 236 20.75 19.73 7.88
CA VAL A 236 20.92 19.75 6.43
C VAL A 236 20.80 18.32 5.93
N SER A 237 19.77 18.05 5.14
CA SER A 237 19.53 16.73 4.52
C SER A 237 20.03 16.74 3.09
N LEU A 238 21.12 16.02 2.82
CA LEU A 238 21.68 15.87 1.47
C LEU A 238 21.18 14.59 0.82
N SER A 239 20.54 14.73 -0.34
CA SER A 239 19.84 13.61 -0.95
C SER A 239 20.76 12.43 -1.30
N HIS A 240 21.98 12.70 -1.76
CA HIS A 240 22.95 11.66 -2.09
C HIS A 240 23.47 10.88 -0.86
N GLN A 241 23.44 11.47 0.34
CA GLN A 241 23.89 10.80 1.57
C GLN A 241 22.80 9.91 2.16
N LEU A 242 21.57 10.40 2.11
CA LEU A 242 20.41 9.65 2.57
C LEU A 242 20.08 8.51 1.59
N MET A 243 20.18 8.81 0.30
CA MET A 243 19.60 8.04 -0.79
C MET A 243 20.41 8.18 -2.08
N PRO A 244 21.53 7.44 -2.23
CA PRO A 244 22.36 7.47 -3.43
C PRO A 244 21.76 6.69 -4.60
N MET A 245 20.45 6.85 -4.86
CA MET A 245 19.72 6.15 -5.93
C MET A 245 19.13 7.11 -6.98
N ILE A 246 18.91 6.58 -8.18
CA ILE A 246 18.19 7.25 -9.26
C ILE A 246 16.72 7.58 -8.84
N LYS A 247 16.02 8.38 -9.67
CA LYS A 247 14.67 8.96 -9.45
C LYS A 247 14.66 10.22 -8.57
N LEU A 248 14.52 11.39 -9.22
CA LEU A 248 14.57 12.70 -8.55
C LEU A 248 13.43 12.88 -7.52
N VAL A 249 12.18 12.62 -7.91
CA VAL A 249 11.01 12.94 -7.09
C VAL A 249 11.01 12.16 -5.77
N PRO A 250 11.10 10.81 -5.74
CA PRO A 250 11.14 10.08 -4.48
C PRO A 250 12.34 10.44 -3.59
N ARG A 251 13.51 10.71 -4.21
CA ARG A 251 14.72 11.14 -3.49
C ARG A 251 14.55 12.53 -2.87
N ALA A 252 13.96 13.48 -3.59
CA ALA A 252 13.64 14.82 -3.09
C ALA A 252 12.60 14.77 -1.96
N THR A 253 11.56 13.96 -2.11
CA THR A 253 10.54 13.76 -1.07
C THR A 253 11.13 13.16 0.20
N SER A 254 12.03 12.19 0.07
CA SER A 254 12.73 11.55 1.19
C SER A 254 13.68 12.50 1.91
N ALA A 255 14.43 13.32 1.16
CA ALA A 255 15.28 14.37 1.73
C ALA A 255 14.45 15.42 2.48
N CYS A 256 13.27 15.78 1.95
CA CYS A 256 12.33 16.67 2.65
C CYS A 256 11.78 16.04 3.94
N ALA A 257 11.38 14.76 3.88
CA ALA A 257 10.87 14.05 5.06
C ALA A 257 11.92 13.97 6.17
N ASP A 258 13.18 13.70 5.83
CA ASP A 258 14.27 13.71 6.80
C ASP A 258 14.50 15.09 7.42
N ALA A 259 14.60 16.15 6.59
CA ALA A 259 14.79 17.51 7.06
C ALA A 259 13.62 18.03 7.92
N TYR A 260 12.42 17.55 7.64
CA TYR A 260 11.20 17.89 8.37
C TYR A 260 11.12 17.16 9.72
N LEU A 261 11.48 15.88 9.77
CA LEU A 261 11.26 15.02 10.94
C LEU A 261 12.45 14.92 11.89
N THR A 262 13.68 14.87 11.38
CA THR A 262 14.88 14.62 12.19
C THR A 262 15.08 15.64 13.32
N PRO A 263 14.87 16.96 13.11
CA PRO A 263 14.96 17.93 14.22
C PRO A 263 13.93 17.68 15.33
N THR A 264 12.71 17.27 14.99
CA THR A 264 11.66 16.92 15.96
C THR A 264 12.02 15.67 16.76
N ILE A 265 12.59 14.66 16.09
CA ILE A 265 13.08 13.44 16.76
C ILE A 265 14.24 13.74 17.70
N LYS A 266 15.21 14.56 17.27
CA LYS A 266 16.32 14.98 18.14
C LYS A 266 15.83 15.71 19.39
N ARG A 267 14.86 16.62 19.27
CA ARG A 267 14.24 17.28 20.44
C ARG A 267 13.55 16.29 21.37
N TYR A 268 12.82 15.32 20.82
CA TYR A 268 12.18 14.27 21.60
C TYR A 268 13.21 13.43 22.37
N ILE A 269 14.28 12.99 21.70
CA ILE A 269 15.39 12.26 22.33
C ILE A 269 16.03 13.09 23.44
N SER A 270 16.35 14.36 23.20
CA SER A 270 16.93 15.23 24.24
C SER A 270 16.01 15.38 25.45
N GLY A 271 14.69 15.51 25.22
CA GLY A 271 13.69 15.53 26.28
C GLY A 271 13.67 14.23 27.09
N PHE A 272 13.70 13.08 26.41
CA PHE A 272 13.78 11.77 27.05
C PHE A 272 15.07 11.60 27.87
N GLN A 273 16.23 11.94 27.28
CA GLN A 273 17.55 11.88 27.94
C GLN A 273 17.61 12.78 29.19
N SER A 274 16.94 13.94 29.18
CA SER A 274 16.88 14.84 30.36
C SER A 274 16.21 14.19 31.58
N GLY A 275 15.45 13.11 31.39
CA GLY A 275 14.84 12.32 32.45
C GLY A 275 15.80 11.40 33.20
N PHE A 276 17.09 11.34 32.82
CA PHE A 276 18.09 10.43 33.39
C PHE A 276 19.28 11.18 33.99
N LYS A 277 19.99 10.53 34.92
CA LYS A 277 21.26 11.01 35.47
C LYS A 277 22.41 10.62 34.53
N GLY A 278 22.81 11.51 33.64
CA GLY A 278 23.91 11.30 32.69
C GLY A 278 23.45 11.20 31.22
N VAL A 279 24.37 10.90 30.31
CA VAL A 279 24.09 10.74 28.88
C VAL A 279 23.87 9.26 28.56
N LEU A 280 22.75 8.91 27.91
CA LEU A 280 22.43 7.54 27.47
C LEU A 280 23.14 7.18 26.15
N GLY A 281 23.30 5.88 25.86
CA GLY A 281 23.81 5.38 24.58
C GLY A 281 25.33 5.25 24.50
N ALA A 282 25.86 5.02 23.30
CA ALA A 282 27.26 4.69 23.06
C ALA A 282 28.25 5.74 23.61
N GLU A 283 27.89 7.03 23.59
CA GLU A 283 28.72 8.11 24.16
C GLU A 283 28.84 8.01 25.68
N GLY A 284 27.76 7.69 26.38
CA GLY A 284 27.77 7.52 27.84
C GLY A 284 28.44 6.24 28.30
N VAL A 285 28.43 5.19 27.48
CA VAL A 285 29.13 3.91 27.78
C VAL A 285 30.65 4.05 27.67
N LYS A 286 31.15 4.98 26.83
CA LYS A 286 32.57 5.20 26.56
C LYS A 286 33.25 6.19 27.51
N ASP A 287 32.53 6.95 28.33
CA ASP A 287 33.11 7.93 29.25
C ASP A 287 33.50 7.26 30.60
N PRO A 288 34.79 6.98 30.86
CA PRO A 288 35.23 6.38 32.12
C PRO A 288 35.10 7.32 33.33
N SER A 289 34.74 8.59 33.13
CA SER A 289 34.56 9.58 34.19
C SER A 289 33.11 9.70 34.69
N GLN A 290 32.16 9.00 34.06
CA GLN A 290 30.74 8.97 34.44
C GLN A 290 30.30 7.61 34.99
N PRO A 291 29.25 7.56 35.85
CA PRO A 291 28.66 6.29 36.27
C PRO A 291 28.15 5.50 35.06
N LYS A 292 28.18 4.16 35.17
CA LYS A 292 27.82 3.22 34.09
C LYS A 292 26.51 3.63 33.41
N SER A 293 26.59 4.09 32.16
CA SER A 293 25.41 4.49 31.39
C SER A 293 24.75 3.29 30.70
N ALA A 294 23.44 3.35 30.55
CA ALA A 294 22.66 2.32 29.88
C ALA A 294 22.76 2.45 28.36
N ARG A 295 22.80 1.32 27.65
CA ARG A 295 22.58 1.32 26.20
C ARG A 295 21.17 1.82 25.91
N CYS A 296 21.03 2.69 24.92
CA CYS A 296 19.74 3.21 24.51
C CYS A 296 19.61 3.07 22.99
N GLU A 297 18.72 2.18 22.59
CA GLU A 297 18.59 1.70 21.23
C GLU A 297 17.15 1.95 20.75
N PHE A 298 17.01 2.46 19.53
CA PHE A 298 15.72 2.74 18.91
C PHE A 298 15.46 1.76 17.76
N MET A 299 14.22 1.28 17.69
CA MET A 299 13.75 0.45 16.58
C MET A 299 13.66 1.29 15.31
N GLN A 300 14.21 0.80 14.21
CA GLN A 300 14.08 1.38 12.89
C GLN A 300 12.99 0.68 12.09
N SER A 301 12.50 1.33 11.03
CA SER A 301 11.48 0.79 10.13
C SER A 301 11.83 -0.54 9.47
N ASP A 302 13.11 -0.88 9.39
CA ASP A 302 13.64 -2.08 8.76
C ASP A 302 13.69 -3.30 9.71
N GLY A 303 13.25 -3.13 10.97
CA GLY A 303 13.23 -4.17 12.00
C GLY A 303 14.52 -4.31 12.81
N GLY A 304 15.51 -3.45 12.59
CA GLY A 304 16.74 -3.45 13.38
C GLY A 304 16.83 -2.30 14.38
N LEU A 305 17.64 -2.50 15.43
CA LEU A 305 17.94 -1.45 16.40
C LEU A 305 19.13 -0.61 15.95
N VAL A 306 19.10 0.69 16.28
CA VAL A 306 20.23 1.61 16.18
C VAL A 306 20.44 2.35 17.49
N ASP A 307 21.68 2.74 17.80
CA ASP A 307 21.96 3.65 18.90
C ASP A 307 21.15 4.96 18.78
N VAL A 308 20.77 5.52 19.93
CA VAL A 308 20.01 6.77 20.05
C VAL A 308 20.54 7.93 19.19
N ASN A 309 21.86 8.02 18.98
CA ASN A 309 22.47 9.08 18.17
C ASN A 309 22.33 8.84 16.66
N GLY A 310 22.14 7.59 16.23
CA GLY A 310 21.93 7.20 14.83
C GLY A 310 20.47 7.24 14.39
N PHE A 311 19.53 7.52 15.30
CA PHE A 311 18.10 7.51 15.01
C PHE A 311 17.67 8.79 14.27
N THR A 312 17.24 8.63 13.01
CA THR A 312 16.81 9.73 12.13
C THR A 312 15.30 9.69 11.87
N GLY A 313 14.74 10.83 11.45
CA GLY A 313 13.32 10.97 11.18
C GLY A 313 12.81 10.02 10.09
N LEU A 314 13.60 9.82 9.03
CA LEU A 314 13.25 8.93 7.92
C LEU A 314 13.18 7.45 8.35
N ARG A 315 14.09 7.01 9.23
CA ARG A 315 14.16 5.63 9.74
C ARG A 315 13.24 5.35 10.94
N ALA A 316 12.60 6.39 11.48
CA ALA A 316 11.70 6.30 12.63
C ALA A 316 10.25 5.97 12.25
N ILE A 317 9.90 6.13 10.97
CA ILE A 317 8.53 5.96 10.46
C ILE A 317 8.11 4.49 10.56
N LEU A 318 6.98 4.19 11.20
CA LEU A 318 6.51 2.80 11.41
C LEU A 318 7.46 1.92 12.25
N SER A 319 8.32 2.50 13.09
CA SER A 319 9.21 1.74 13.98
C SER A 319 8.46 0.88 15.03
N GLY A 320 7.28 1.30 15.49
CA GLY A 320 6.45 0.53 16.44
C GLY A 320 6.01 -0.81 15.85
N PRO A 321 5.24 -0.81 14.74
CA PRO A 321 4.82 -2.02 14.03
C PRO A 321 5.98 -2.94 13.63
N ALA A 322 7.14 -2.37 13.25
CA ALA A 322 8.35 -3.16 12.95
C ALA A 322 8.79 -4.05 14.13
N GLY A 323 8.66 -3.56 15.37
CA GLY A 323 8.89 -4.37 16.57
C GLY A 323 7.93 -5.56 16.66
N GLY A 324 6.67 -5.39 16.30
CA GLY A 324 5.68 -6.47 16.23
C GLY A 324 6.07 -7.54 15.22
N VAL A 325 6.59 -7.13 14.06
CA VAL A 325 7.10 -8.05 13.03
C VAL A 325 8.26 -8.88 13.54
N VAL A 326 9.25 -8.25 14.17
CA VAL A 326 10.37 -8.95 14.79
C VAL A 326 9.88 -9.92 15.87
N GLY A 327 8.92 -9.48 16.68
CA GLY A 327 8.30 -10.28 17.74
C GLY A 327 7.75 -11.59 17.20
N TYR A 328 6.75 -11.54 16.31
CA TYR A 328 6.14 -12.78 15.80
C TYR A 328 7.10 -13.60 14.94
N ALA A 329 8.01 -12.96 14.19
CA ALA A 329 8.98 -13.67 13.37
C ALA A 329 9.91 -14.54 14.22
N LEU A 330 10.40 -14.02 15.35
CA LEU A 330 11.31 -14.75 16.24
C LEU A 330 10.60 -15.72 17.16
N THR A 331 9.35 -15.45 17.56
CA THR A 331 8.63 -16.32 18.50
C THR A 331 7.84 -17.44 17.82
N SER A 332 7.44 -17.26 16.56
CA SER A 332 6.43 -18.12 15.93
C SER A 332 6.93 -18.88 14.68
N TYR A 333 8.16 -18.64 14.24
CA TYR A 333 8.80 -19.36 13.13
C TYR A 333 9.84 -20.37 13.64
N ASP A 334 9.87 -21.56 13.06
CA ASP A 334 10.90 -22.57 13.32
C ASP A 334 11.80 -22.77 12.07
N PRO A 335 13.12 -22.52 12.18
CA PRO A 335 14.08 -22.74 11.09
C PRO A 335 14.16 -24.19 10.57
N LYS A 336 13.76 -25.19 11.36
CA LYS A 336 13.74 -26.62 11.00
C LYS A 336 12.51 -26.98 10.18
N THR A 337 11.31 -26.54 10.59
CA THR A 337 10.07 -26.86 9.88
C THR A 337 9.81 -25.91 8.70
N LYS A 338 10.35 -24.70 8.76
CA LYS A 338 10.29 -23.66 7.71
C LYS A 338 8.86 -23.32 7.28
N ILE A 339 7.89 -23.47 8.18
CA ILE A 339 6.49 -23.08 7.93
C ILE A 339 6.41 -21.55 8.01
N PRO A 340 6.01 -20.85 6.93
CA PRO A 340 5.93 -19.40 6.93
C PRO A 340 4.78 -18.89 7.81
N VAL A 341 4.92 -17.67 8.31
CA VAL A 341 4.01 -17.05 9.28
C VAL A 341 3.52 -15.71 8.74
N ILE A 342 2.22 -15.44 8.88
CA ILE A 342 1.61 -14.15 8.60
C ILE A 342 1.35 -13.46 9.94
N GLY A 343 1.90 -12.26 10.12
CA GLY A 343 1.61 -11.40 11.26
C GLY A 343 0.30 -10.65 11.07
N PHE A 344 -0.53 -10.62 12.10
CA PHE A 344 -1.80 -9.89 12.15
C PHE A 344 -1.90 -9.13 13.46
N ASP A 345 -1.55 -7.84 13.43
CA ASP A 345 -1.66 -6.91 14.56
C ASP A 345 -2.96 -6.12 14.43
N MET A 346 -3.93 -6.33 15.33
CA MET A 346 -5.17 -5.55 15.32
C MET A 346 -5.28 -4.69 16.57
N GLY A 347 -5.19 -3.38 16.37
CA GLY A 347 -5.35 -2.37 17.39
C GLY A 347 -6.74 -1.72 17.40
N GLY A 348 -6.82 -0.56 18.08
CA GLY A 348 -8.04 0.24 18.16
C GLY A 348 -8.34 1.03 16.88
N THR A 349 -7.34 1.40 16.09
CA THR A 349 -7.54 2.30 14.93
C THR A 349 -7.29 1.61 13.60
N SER A 350 -6.32 0.70 13.56
CA SER A 350 -5.82 0.05 12.36
C SER A 350 -5.46 -1.42 12.63
N THR A 351 -5.23 -2.13 11.54
CA THR A 351 -4.63 -3.46 11.53
C THR A 351 -3.37 -3.44 10.67
N ASP A 352 -2.25 -3.93 11.20
CA ASP A 352 -0.98 -4.06 10.49
C ASP A 352 -0.73 -5.53 10.14
N VAL A 353 -0.44 -5.82 8.87
CA VAL A 353 -0.18 -7.18 8.38
C VAL A 353 1.16 -7.29 7.68
N SER A 354 1.84 -8.42 7.90
CA SER A 354 3.15 -8.72 7.32
C SER A 354 3.37 -10.23 7.17
N ARG A 355 4.43 -10.65 6.47
CA ARG A 355 4.78 -12.08 6.27
C ARG A 355 6.25 -12.31 6.59
N TYR A 356 6.51 -13.44 7.24
CA TYR A 356 7.85 -13.93 7.49
C TYR A 356 7.98 -15.38 7.01
N GLY A 357 8.98 -15.64 6.16
CA GLY A 357 9.24 -16.96 5.58
C GLY A 357 10.67 -17.45 5.80
N GLY A 358 11.28 -17.08 6.93
CA GLY A 358 12.68 -17.34 7.24
C GLY A 358 13.64 -16.17 6.97
N ARG A 359 13.12 -15.08 6.39
CA ARG A 359 13.79 -13.79 6.26
C ARG A 359 12.77 -12.66 6.31
N TYR A 360 13.21 -11.49 6.74
CA TYR A 360 12.41 -10.28 6.67
C TYR A 360 12.19 -9.88 5.21
N GLU A 361 10.97 -9.45 4.88
CA GLU A 361 10.64 -8.86 3.59
C GLU A 361 10.74 -7.35 3.74
N HIS A 362 11.60 -6.71 2.94
CA HIS A 362 11.75 -5.27 2.92
C HIS A 362 11.14 -4.65 1.66
N VAL A 363 10.50 -3.50 1.83
CA VAL A 363 10.09 -2.57 0.77
C VAL A 363 10.95 -1.32 0.85
N PHE A 364 11.25 -0.74 -0.30
CA PHE A 364 12.16 0.41 -0.43
C PHE A 364 11.46 1.70 -0.77
N GLU A 365 10.19 1.63 -1.17
CA GLU A 365 9.37 2.78 -1.50
C GLU A 365 8.00 2.58 -0.87
N THR A 366 7.63 3.46 0.05
CA THR A 366 6.32 3.45 0.70
C THR A 366 5.73 4.85 0.66
N THR A 367 4.40 4.95 0.66
CA THR A 367 3.72 6.25 0.75
C THR A 367 3.01 6.36 2.08
N THR A 368 3.45 7.30 2.92
CA THR A 368 2.85 7.57 4.24
C THR A 368 2.38 9.03 4.27
N ALA A 369 1.13 9.27 4.67
CA ALA A 369 0.54 10.62 4.71
C ALA A 369 0.60 11.41 3.38
N GLY A 370 0.60 10.69 2.24
CA GLY A 370 0.76 11.28 0.90
C GLY A 370 2.19 11.64 0.52
N VAL A 371 3.17 11.29 1.36
CA VAL A 371 4.60 11.53 1.15
C VAL A 371 5.26 10.19 0.80
N THR A 372 5.84 10.10 -0.40
CA THR A 372 6.61 8.94 -0.85
C THR A 372 7.99 8.95 -0.21
N ILE A 373 8.26 7.98 0.64
CA ILE A 373 9.53 7.80 1.34
C ILE A 373 10.23 6.61 0.71
N GLN A 374 11.45 6.83 0.26
CA GLN A 374 12.32 5.74 -0.12
C GLN A 374 13.32 5.45 1.00
N SER A 375 13.10 4.34 1.69
CA SER A 375 13.94 3.84 2.76
C SER A 375 13.69 2.34 2.87
N PRO A 376 14.69 1.52 3.24
CA PRO A 376 14.43 0.16 3.66
C PRO A 376 13.43 0.17 4.82
N GLN A 377 12.31 -0.52 4.65
CA GLN A 377 11.27 -0.70 5.65
C GLN A 377 10.77 -2.14 5.57
N LEU A 378 10.33 -2.72 6.67
CA LEU A 378 9.61 -3.99 6.61
C LEU A 378 8.32 -3.83 5.79
N ASP A 379 7.98 -4.85 4.99
CA ASP A 379 6.74 -4.88 4.21
C ASP A 379 5.53 -5.07 5.13
N ILE A 380 5.04 -3.94 5.65
CA ILE A 380 3.89 -3.86 6.54
C ILE A 380 2.78 -3.14 5.77
N ASN A 381 1.66 -3.84 5.57
CA ASN A 381 0.45 -3.23 5.01
C ASN A 381 -0.52 -2.89 6.13
N THR A 382 -0.80 -1.60 6.30
CA THR A 382 -1.79 -1.11 7.27
C THR A 382 -3.17 -0.98 6.62
N VAL A 383 -4.20 -1.45 7.31
CA VAL A 383 -5.61 -1.22 6.92
C VAL A 383 -6.31 -0.39 7.98
N ALA A 384 -7.12 0.57 7.53
CA ALA A 384 -7.98 1.42 8.36
C ALA A 384 -9.22 0.66 8.90
N ALA A 385 -9.01 -0.58 9.32
CA ALA A 385 -9.97 -1.46 9.96
C ALA A 385 -9.37 -1.89 11.31
N GLY A 386 -9.92 -1.37 12.41
CA GLY A 386 -9.56 -1.71 13.78
C GLY A 386 -10.79 -1.71 14.67
N GLY A 387 -10.63 -1.86 15.99
CA GLY A 387 -11.77 -1.86 16.91
C GLY A 387 -12.66 -0.60 16.86
N GLY A 388 -12.06 0.55 16.57
CA GLY A 388 -12.69 1.86 16.49
C GLY A 388 -13.26 2.20 15.11
N SER A 389 -13.13 1.33 14.11
CA SER A 389 -13.69 1.59 12.77
C SER A 389 -15.21 1.69 12.82
N ARG A 390 -15.74 2.79 12.28
CA ARG A 390 -17.17 3.14 12.33
C ARG A 390 -18.00 2.24 11.42
N LEU A 391 -19.24 1.98 11.84
CA LEU A 391 -20.20 1.14 11.11
C LEU A 391 -21.26 1.99 10.39
N PHE A 392 -21.49 1.73 9.10
CA PHE A 392 -22.50 2.43 8.30
C PHE A 392 -23.35 1.47 7.47
N TYR A 393 -24.63 1.80 7.30
CA TYR A 393 -25.51 1.17 6.32
C TYR A 393 -25.96 2.22 5.31
N ARG A 394 -25.64 2.01 4.03
CA ARG A 394 -25.92 2.94 2.92
C ARG A 394 -26.28 2.15 1.66
N ASN A 395 -27.37 2.53 0.98
CA ASN A 395 -27.84 1.94 -0.27
C ASN A 395 -27.86 0.39 -0.28
N GLY A 396 -28.27 -0.19 0.83
CA GLY A 396 -28.38 -1.65 0.97
C GLY A 396 -27.06 -2.39 1.21
N LEU A 397 -25.95 -1.68 1.45
CA LEU A 397 -24.63 -2.25 1.74
C LEU A 397 -24.17 -1.95 3.17
N PHE A 398 -23.47 -2.92 3.76
CA PHE A 398 -22.80 -2.77 5.05
C PHE A 398 -21.39 -2.24 4.80
N VAL A 399 -21.02 -1.14 5.46
CA VAL A 399 -19.73 -0.46 5.28
C VAL A 399 -19.03 -0.30 6.63
N VAL A 400 -17.74 -0.65 6.69
CA VAL A 400 -16.89 -0.53 7.88
C VAL A 400 -15.69 0.35 7.56
N GLY A 401 -15.50 1.43 8.33
CA GLY A 401 -14.41 2.37 8.08
C GLY A 401 -14.56 3.15 6.76
N PRO A 402 -13.48 3.80 6.26
CA PRO A 402 -12.14 3.90 6.85
C PRO A 402 -12.11 4.83 8.09
N GLU A 403 -13.20 5.53 8.36
CA GLU A 403 -13.33 6.45 9.48
C GLU A 403 -13.25 5.67 10.81
N SER A 404 -12.42 6.17 11.74
CA SER A 404 -12.28 5.61 13.09
C SER A 404 -12.79 6.59 14.13
N ALA A 405 -13.40 6.06 15.19
CA ALA A 405 -13.79 6.84 16.37
C ALA A 405 -12.61 7.15 17.31
N GLY A 406 -11.43 6.53 17.08
CA GLY A 406 -10.25 6.70 17.91
C GLY A 406 -10.48 6.33 19.37
N ALA A 407 -9.80 7.02 20.29
CA ALA A 407 -10.03 6.90 21.74
C ALA A 407 -10.98 7.99 22.30
N HIS A 408 -11.19 9.08 21.55
CA HIS A 408 -12.09 10.17 21.90
C HIS A 408 -12.77 10.75 20.63
N PRO A 409 -14.12 10.75 20.56
CA PRO A 409 -15.05 10.22 21.56
C PRO A 409 -14.96 8.69 21.71
N GLY A 410 -14.29 7.98 20.80
CA GLY A 410 -14.16 6.51 20.85
C GLY A 410 -15.46 5.78 20.47
N PRO A 411 -15.48 4.44 20.55
CA PRO A 411 -16.68 3.63 20.42
C PRO A 411 -17.84 4.08 21.32
N ALA A 412 -19.07 3.75 20.96
CA ALA A 412 -20.26 4.11 21.76
C ALA A 412 -20.16 3.56 23.20
N CYS A 413 -19.63 2.34 23.35
CA CYS A 413 -19.38 1.69 24.64
C CYS A 413 -18.35 2.40 25.53
N TYR A 414 -17.62 3.41 25.05
CA TYR A 414 -16.62 4.15 25.86
C TYR A 414 -17.25 5.25 26.74
N ARG A 415 -18.58 5.38 26.76
CA ARG A 415 -19.33 6.35 27.59
C ARG A 415 -19.05 7.82 27.26
N LYS A 416 -18.62 8.10 26.02
CA LYS A 416 -18.17 9.44 25.56
C LYS A 416 -19.00 9.99 24.39
N GLY A 417 -20.17 9.41 24.11
CA GLY A 417 -21.05 9.82 23.00
C GLY A 417 -20.53 9.41 21.61
N GLY A 418 -19.76 8.34 21.55
CA GLY A 418 -19.18 7.78 20.33
C GLY A 418 -20.19 7.13 19.37
N PRO A 419 -19.83 6.95 18.09
CA PRO A 419 -20.62 6.18 17.12
C PRO A 419 -20.47 4.66 17.33
N LEU A 420 -21.31 3.86 16.66
CA LEU A 420 -21.12 2.41 16.57
C LEU A 420 -19.80 2.05 15.86
N THR A 421 -19.02 1.15 16.47
CA THR A 421 -17.77 0.61 15.90
C THR A 421 -17.69 -0.92 15.95
N VAL A 422 -16.62 -1.49 15.40
CA VAL A 422 -16.31 -2.94 15.48
C VAL A 422 -16.24 -3.43 16.94
N THR A 423 -15.68 -2.63 17.86
CA THR A 423 -15.67 -2.92 19.30
C THR A 423 -17.08 -2.98 19.88
N ASP A 424 -17.98 -2.08 19.48
CA ASP A 424 -19.39 -2.15 19.89
C ASP A 424 -20.06 -3.43 19.40
N ALA A 425 -19.78 -3.85 18.16
CA ALA A 425 -20.31 -5.10 17.62
C ALA A 425 -19.81 -6.32 18.41
N ASN A 426 -18.52 -6.41 18.72
CA ASN A 426 -17.98 -7.50 19.53
C ASN A 426 -18.57 -7.50 20.96
N LEU A 427 -18.75 -6.33 21.57
CA LEU A 427 -19.38 -6.21 22.87
C LEU A 427 -20.84 -6.68 22.84
N PHE A 428 -21.64 -6.17 21.90
CA PHE A 428 -23.06 -6.49 21.76
C PHE A 428 -23.30 -7.99 21.51
N LEU A 429 -22.45 -8.62 20.69
CA LEU A 429 -22.51 -10.05 20.39
C LEU A 429 -21.97 -10.94 21.53
N GLY A 430 -21.51 -10.36 22.64
CA GLY A 430 -20.95 -11.07 23.79
C GLY A 430 -19.53 -11.60 23.58
N ARG A 431 -18.85 -11.21 22.48
CA ARG A 431 -17.50 -11.64 22.12
C ARG A 431 -16.41 -10.90 22.89
N LEU A 432 -16.73 -9.72 23.41
CA LEU A 432 -15.87 -8.91 24.28
C LEU A 432 -16.50 -8.81 25.66
N LEU A 433 -15.68 -8.98 26.70
CA LEU A 433 -16.13 -9.03 28.10
C LEU A 433 -15.68 -7.77 28.85
N PRO A 434 -16.61 -6.95 29.39
CA PRO A 434 -16.24 -5.73 30.12
C PRO A 434 -15.35 -5.97 31.35
N GLU A 435 -15.46 -7.14 31.99
CA GLU A 435 -14.70 -7.49 33.19
C GLU A 435 -13.19 -7.65 32.97
N PHE A 436 -12.79 -8.00 31.74
CA PHE A 436 -11.39 -8.14 31.34
C PHE A 436 -10.84 -6.86 30.71
N PHE A 437 -11.67 -5.82 30.58
CA PHE A 437 -11.27 -4.54 30.04
C PHE A 437 -10.87 -3.57 31.16
N PRO A 438 -9.82 -2.74 30.99
CA PRO A 438 -9.47 -1.72 31.96
C PRO A 438 -10.66 -0.80 32.27
N LYS A 439 -10.92 -0.55 33.55
CA LYS A 439 -11.94 0.40 34.02
C LYS A 439 -11.38 1.81 33.95
N ILE A 440 -11.39 2.38 32.75
CA ILE A 440 -10.80 3.70 32.44
C ILE A 440 -11.82 4.62 31.75
N PHE A 441 -13.11 4.29 31.82
CA PHE A 441 -14.19 5.03 31.15
C PHE A 441 -15.08 5.77 32.16
N GLY A 442 -16.04 6.53 31.63
CA GLY A 442 -16.93 7.35 32.45
C GLY A 442 -16.32 8.71 32.82
N LYS A 443 -17.06 9.49 33.60
CA LYS A 443 -16.66 10.87 33.95
C LYS A 443 -15.45 10.91 34.90
N ASN A 444 -15.24 9.85 35.67
CA ASN A 444 -14.17 9.72 36.67
C ASN A 444 -13.12 8.65 36.29
N GLU A 445 -13.19 8.07 35.09
CA GLU A 445 -12.25 7.06 34.57
C GLU A 445 -12.15 5.77 35.43
N ASP A 446 -13.24 5.34 36.04
CA ASP A 446 -13.34 4.16 36.90
C ASP A 446 -14.45 3.17 36.48
N GLU A 447 -15.12 3.44 35.36
CA GLU A 447 -16.18 2.62 34.80
C GLU A 447 -15.65 1.69 33.69
N GLY A 448 -16.31 0.53 33.52
CA GLY A 448 -16.10 -0.37 32.38
C GLY A 448 -16.90 0.05 31.15
N LEU A 449 -16.85 -0.79 30.10
CA LEU A 449 -17.61 -0.58 28.87
C LEU A 449 -19.13 -0.50 29.11
N ASP A 450 -19.84 0.28 28.28
CA ASP A 450 -21.30 0.43 28.34
C ASP A 450 -22.02 -0.42 27.29
N GLU A 451 -22.47 -1.60 27.71
CA GLU A 451 -23.24 -2.51 26.85
C GLU A 451 -24.58 -1.91 26.40
N LYS A 452 -25.21 -1.08 27.22
CA LYS A 452 -26.53 -0.51 26.92
C LYS A 452 -26.44 0.55 25.82
N ALA A 453 -25.35 1.32 25.80
CA ALA A 453 -25.10 2.30 24.75
C ALA A 453 -25.00 1.62 23.38
N SER A 454 -24.22 0.54 23.27
CA SER A 454 -24.09 -0.23 22.02
C SER A 454 -25.41 -0.89 21.63
N ALA A 455 -26.11 -1.53 22.57
CA ALA A 455 -27.38 -2.21 22.31
C ALA A 455 -28.43 -1.27 21.72
N LYS A 456 -28.63 -0.11 22.34
CA LYS A 456 -29.59 0.89 21.88
C LYS A 456 -29.33 1.31 20.43
N LEU A 457 -28.07 1.60 20.09
CA LEU A 457 -27.71 2.05 18.75
C LEU A 457 -27.83 0.92 17.70
N PHE A 458 -27.58 -0.34 18.06
CA PHE A 458 -27.79 -1.46 17.15
C PHE A 458 -29.27 -1.76 16.91
N GLU A 459 -30.13 -1.57 17.91
CA GLU A 459 -31.59 -1.64 17.74
C GLU A 459 -32.07 -0.56 16.75
N GLU A 460 -31.66 0.70 16.95
CA GLU A 460 -31.96 1.80 16.02
C GLU A 460 -31.45 1.54 14.60
N LEU A 461 -30.24 0.98 14.46
CA LEU A 461 -29.66 0.64 13.16
C LEU A 461 -30.40 -0.52 12.49
N ALA A 462 -30.82 -1.54 13.24
CA ALA A 462 -31.59 -2.65 12.70
C ALA A 462 -32.96 -2.21 12.19
N ASP A 463 -33.64 -1.30 12.91
CA ASP A 463 -34.89 -0.70 12.43
C ASP A 463 -34.69 0.04 11.11
N LYS A 464 -33.60 0.81 10.99
CA LYS A 464 -33.24 1.50 9.75
C LYS A 464 -32.97 0.53 8.59
N VAL A 465 -32.17 -0.51 8.82
CA VAL A 465 -31.85 -1.55 7.81
C VAL A 465 -33.14 -2.21 7.32
N ASN A 466 -34.04 -2.59 8.24
CA ASN A 466 -35.28 -3.26 7.90
C ASN A 466 -36.26 -2.35 7.13
N ALA A 467 -36.30 -1.05 7.44
CA ALA A 467 -37.10 -0.09 6.70
C ALA A 467 -36.63 0.02 5.23
N GLU A 468 -35.32 0.20 5.01
CA GLU A 468 -34.75 0.31 3.65
C GLU A 468 -34.89 -1.00 2.84
N MET A 469 -34.76 -2.17 3.48
CA MET A 469 -34.99 -3.46 2.83
C MET A 469 -36.44 -3.65 2.40
N ALA A 470 -37.40 -3.20 3.21
CA ALA A 470 -38.82 -3.28 2.87
C ALA A 470 -39.17 -2.39 1.67
N GLU A 471 -38.62 -1.17 1.61
CA GLU A 471 -38.80 -0.25 0.47
C GLU A 471 -38.21 -0.79 -0.82
N SER A 472 -37.09 -1.52 -0.75
CA SER A 472 -36.42 -2.13 -1.90
C SER A 472 -37.00 -3.51 -2.30
N GLY A 473 -38.12 -3.92 -1.69
CA GLY A 473 -38.86 -5.13 -2.05
C GLY A 473 -38.19 -6.45 -1.61
N LYS A 474 -37.18 -6.38 -0.73
CA LYS A 474 -36.53 -7.56 -0.16
C LYS A 474 -37.38 -8.15 0.99
N LYS A 475 -37.48 -9.48 1.04
CA LYS A 475 -38.22 -10.19 2.10
C LYS A 475 -37.25 -10.62 3.21
N GLY A 476 -37.68 -10.49 4.46
CA GLY A 476 -36.92 -10.88 5.65
C GLY A 476 -36.56 -9.68 6.53
N LYS A 477 -36.73 -9.83 7.86
CA LYS A 477 -36.27 -8.84 8.85
C LYS A 477 -34.96 -9.34 9.46
N MET A 478 -33.95 -8.48 9.52
CA MET A 478 -32.73 -8.73 10.26
C MET A 478 -32.88 -8.27 11.70
N THR A 479 -32.45 -9.12 12.63
CA THR A 479 -32.31 -8.80 14.05
C THR A 479 -31.07 -7.93 14.29
N ALA A 480 -31.01 -7.24 15.43
CA ALA A 480 -29.81 -6.48 15.83
C ALA A 480 -28.56 -7.37 15.91
N ASP A 481 -28.70 -8.64 16.30
CA ASP A 481 -27.62 -9.62 16.32
C ASP A 481 -27.10 -9.92 14.90
N GLU A 482 -27.99 -10.12 13.92
CA GLU A 482 -27.62 -10.35 12.52
C GLU A 482 -26.97 -9.12 11.89
N VAL A 483 -27.45 -7.92 12.21
CA VAL A 483 -26.86 -6.65 11.75
C VAL A 483 -25.44 -6.48 12.32
N ALA A 484 -25.27 -6.64 13.63
CA ALA A 484 -23.95 -6.53 14.26
C ALA A 484 -22.98 -7.61 13.75
N TYR A 485 -23.44 -8.85 13.59
CA TYR A 485 -22.62 -9.93 13.04
C TYR A 485 -22.28 -9.71 11.55
N GLY A 486 -23.19 -9.12 10.77
CA GLY A 486 -22.94 -8.70 9.39
C GLY A 486 -21.78 -7.71 9.27
N PHE A 487 -21.71 -6.71 10.17
CA PHE A 487 -20.57 -5.80 10.23
C PHE A 487 -19.26 -6.50 10.58
N ILE A 488 -19.27 -7.47 11.51
CA ILE A 488 -18.08 -8.28 11.81
C ILE A 488 -17.62 -9.08 10.58
N LYS A 489 -18.55 -9.68 9.82
CA LYS A 489 -18.22 -10.39 8.58
C LYS A 489 -17.58 -9.46 7.54
N VAL A 490 -18.14 -8.27 7.34
CA VAL A 490 -17.58 -7.26 6.40
C VAL A 490 -16.21 -6.77 6.88
N ALA A 491 -16.04 -6.48 8.17
CA ALA A 491 -14.76 -6.07 8.74
C ALA A 491 -13.68 -7.15 8.54
N ASN A 492 -14.02 -8.42 8.79
CA ASN A 492 -13.12 -9.55 8.60
C ASN A 492 -12.71 -9.70 7.13
N GLU A 493 -13.66 -9.66 6.19
CA GLU A 493 -13.34 -9.72 4.76
C GLU A 493 -12.45 -8.55 4.33
N ALA A 494 -12.74 -7.32 4.78
CA ALA A 494 -11.91 -6.15 4.50
C ALA A 494 -10.45 -6.33 4.99
N MET A 495 -10.26 -6.92 6.18
CA MET A 495 -8.94 -7.24 6.74
C MET A 495 -8.21 -8.38 6.02
N THR A 496 -8.89 -9.26 5.27
CA THR A 496 -8.22 -10.31 4.46
C THR A 496 -7.58 -9.78 3.17
N ARG A 497 -8.10 -8.68 2.60
CA ARG A 497 -7.58 -8.06 1.37
C ARG A 497 -6.08 -7.73 1.44
N PRO A 498 -5.55 -7.03 2.46
CA PRO A 498 -4.11 -6.75 2.56
C PRO A 498 -3.28 -8.03 2.75
N ILE A 499 -3.81 -9.04 3.43
CA ILE A 499 -3.09 -10.31 3.66
C ILE A 499 -2.91 -11.04 2.34
N ARG A 500 -3.96 -11.16 1.52
CA ARG A 500 -3.89 -11.71 0.16
C ARG A 500 -2.96 -10.89 -0.74
N SER A 501 -3.03 -9.56 -0.61
CA SER A 501 -2.16 -8.63 -1.33
C SER A 501 -0.68 -8.90 -1.03
N LEU A 502 -0.32 -9.16 0.22
CA LEU A 502 1.05 -9.39 0.64
C LEU A 502 1.54 -10.84 0.36
N THR A 503 0.62 -11.79 0.24
CA THR A 503 0.93 -13.23 0.06
C THR A 503 0.70 -13.70 -1.39
N GLU A 504 -0.57 -13.84 -1.80
CA GLU A 504 -0.98 -14.38 -3.10
C GLU A 504 -0.45 -13.58 -4.29
N ALA A 505 -0.28 -12.26 -4.14
CA ALA A 505 0.27 -11.41 -5.20
C ALA A 505 1.78 -11.62 -5.41
N LYS A 506 2.48 -12.22 -4.44
CA LYS A 506 3.88 -12.64 -4.54
C LYS A 506 4.04 -14.15 -4.82
N GLY A 507 2.95 -14.81 -5.25
CA GLY A 507 2.95 -16.23 -5.58
C GLY A 507 2.93 -17.17 -4.36
N HIS A 508 2.55 -16.67 -3.18
CA HIS A 508 2.43 -17.49 -1.97
C HIS A 508 0.99 -17.94 -1.72
N ASP A 509 0.84 -19.22 -1.38
CA ASP A 509 -0.44 -19.81 -0.95
C ASP A 509 -0.65 -19.62 0.54
N THR A 510 -1.67 -18.86 0.94
CA THR A 510 -1.99 -18.54 2.35
C THR A 510 -2.29 -19.77 3.20
N SER A 511 -2.85 -20.83 2.62
CA SER A 511 -3.21 -22.04 3.36
C SER A 511 -2.02 -22.82 3.90
N LYS A 512 -0.82 -22.52 3.38
CA LYS A 512 0.46 -23.11 3.82
C LYS A 512 1.13 -22.31 4.94
N HIS A 513 0.52 -21.21 5.38
CA HIS A 513 1.03 -20.37 6.46
C HIS A 513 0.36 -20.69 7.80
N ARG A 514 1.00 -20.25 8.88
CA ARG A 514 0.36 -20.03 10.18
C ARG A 514 0.01 -18.55 10.34
N LEU A 515 -1.05 -18.24 11.07
CA LEU A 515 -1.42 -16.87 11.40
C LEU A 515 -0.90 -16.55 12.82
N ALA A 516 0.07 -15.65 12.95
CA ALA A 516 0.46 -15.10 14.25
C ALA A 516 -0.38 -13.85 14.53
N THR A 517 -1.27 -13.92 15.52
CA THR A 517 -2.20 -12.84 15.87
C THR A 517 -1.75 -12.14 17.15
N PHE A 518 -1.79 -10.83 17.11
CA PHE A 518 -1.40 -9.96 18.22
C PHE A 518 -2.13 -8.62 18.17
N GLY A 519 -1.83 -7.74 19.12
CA GLY A 519 -2.63 -6.54 19.38
C GLY A 519 -3.87 -6.83 20.23
N GLY A 520 -4.45 -5.79 20.82
CA GLY A 520 -5.53 -5.92 21.81
C GLY A 520 -6.84 -6.49 21.24
N ALA A 521 -7.08 -6.36 19.93
CA ALA A 521 -8.28 -6.86 19.27
C ALA A 521 -8.04 -8.08 18.37
N GLY A 522 -6.78 -8.48 18.13
CA GLY A 522 -6.45 -9.53 17.16
C GLY A 522 -7.08 -10.88 17.48
N GLY A 523 -7.05 -11.28 18.76
CA GLY A 523 -7.65 -12.53 19.23
C GLY A 523 -9.16 -12.65 19.03
N GLN A 524 -9.87 -11.54 18.86
CA GLN A 524 -11.33 -11.52 18.67
C GLN A 524 -11.74 -11.92 17.23
N HIS A 525 -10.82 -11.72 16.27
CA HIS A 525 -11.09 -11.89 14.83
C HIS A 525 -10.26 -13.01 14.18
N ALA A 526 -9.20 -13.49 14.85
CA ALA A 526 -8.20 -14.38 14.27
C ALA A 526 -8.77 -15.64 13.61
N VAL A 527 -9.76 -16.31 14.23
CA VAL A 527 -10.33 -17.54 13.68
C VAL A 527 -11.08 -17.28 12.37
N ALA A 528 -11.91 -16.24 12.33
CA ALA A 528 -12.63 -15.88 11.11
C ALA A 528 -11.70 -15.45 9.96
N ILE A 529 -10.59 -14.75 10.29
CA ILE A 529 -9.56 -14.42 9.30
C ILE A 529 -8.87 -15.67 8.78
N ALA A 530 -8.51 -16.60 9.66
CA ALA A 530 -7.88 -17.86 9.27
C ALA A 530 -8.81 -18.71 8.38
N GLU A 531 -10.09 -18.83 8.73
CA GLU A 531 -11.11 -19.53 7.92
C GLU A 531 -11.26 -18.92 6.52
N ASN A 532 -11.26 -17.59 6.41
CA ASN A 532 -11.38 -16.90 5.12
C ASN A 532 -10.12 -17.00 4.25
N LEU A 533 -8.96 -17.31 4.84
CA LEU A 533 -7.68 -17.47 4.17
C LEU A 533 -7.26 -18.95 4.00
N GLY A 534 -8.06 -19.90 4.51
CA GLY A 534 -7.74 -21.33 4.49
C GLY A 534 -6.57 -21.72 5.41
N ILE A 535 -6.24 -20.89 6.40
CA ILE A 535 -5.16 -21.13 7.37
C ILE A 535 -5.65 -22.08 8.45
N LYS A 536 -4.88 -23.15 8.71
CA LYS A 536 -5.26 -24.23 9.62
C LYS A 536 -4.85 -24.00 11.07
N GLN A 537 -3.87 -23.13 11.32
CA GLN A 537 -3.31 -22.96 12.65
C GLN A 537 -2.96 -21.49 12.93
N ILE A 538 -3.37 -21.03 14.10
CA ILE A 538 -3.17 -19.67 14.61
C ILE A 538 -2.28 -19.76 15.85
N LEU A 539 -1.33 -18.83 15.95
CA LEU A 539 -0.41 -18.70 17.06
C LEU A 539 -0.69 -17.38 17.78
N VAL A 540 -1.07 -17.45 19.05
CA VAL A 540 -1.25 -16.28 19.91
C VAL A 540 -0.16 -16.30 20.98
N HIS A 541 0.83 -15.42 20.90
CA HIS A 541 1.87 -15.35 21.93
C HIS A 541 1.26 -14.91 23.28
N ARG A 542 1.78 -15.36 24.42
CA ARG A 542 1.29 -14.92 25.75
C ARG A 542 1.39 -13.40 25.96
N TYR A 543 2.34 -12.76 25.29
CA TYR A 543 2.50 -11.30 25.23
C TYR A 543 1.91 -10.66 23.98
N SER A 544 0.94 -11.28 23.31
CA SER A 544 0.28 -10.76 22.10
C SER A 544 -0.15 -9.28 22.23
N SER A 545 -0.64 -8.86 23.39
CA SER A 545 -1.11 -7.49 23.65
C SER A 545 0.00 -6.43 23.75
N VAL A 546 1.26 -6.87 23.91
CA VAL A 546 2.47 -6.04 24.04
C VAL A 546 3.62 -6.57 23.16
N LEU A 547 3.27 -7.34 22.12
CA LEU A 547 4.24 -8.11 21.34
C LEU A 547 5.25 -7.22 20.63
N SER A 548 4.86 -6.00 20.25
CA SER A 548 5.75 -5.01 19.65
C SER A 548 6.89 -4.61 20.58
N ALA A 549 6.58 -4.32 21.85
CA ALA A 549 7.61 -4.04 22.87
C ALA A 549 8.49 -5.27 23.12
N TYR A 550 7.89 -6.46 23.19
CA TYR A 550 8.66 -7.70 23.38
C TYR A 550 9.57 -8.00 22.17
N GLY A 551 9.11 -7.76 20.95
CA GLY A 551 9.89 -7.93 19.73
C GLY A 551 11.08 -6.98 19.67
N MET A 552 10.94 -5.74 20.17
CA MET A 552 12.08 -4.83 20.36
C MET A 552 13.09 -5.39 21.36
N ALA A 553 12.62 -6.05 22.43
CA ALA A 553 13.51 -6.72 23.37
C ALA A 553 14.34 -7.81 22.67
N LEU A 554 13.77 -8.53 21.70
CA LEU A 554 14.41 -9.61 20.95
C LEU A 554 15.26 -9.15 19.75
N ALA A 555 15.11 -7.91 19.31
CA ALA A 555 15.74 -7.41 18.10
C ALA A 555 17.28 -7.33 18.21
N ASP A 556 17.93 -7.49 17.05
CA ASP A 556 19.36 -7.29 16.90
C ASP A 556 19.68 -5.84 16.50
N VAL A 557 20.89 -5.38 16.82
CA VAL A 557 21.40 -4.09 16.34
C VAL A 557 21.92 -4.27 14.92
N VAL A 558 21.56 -3.36 14.01
CA VAL A 558 21.93 -3.48 12.61
C VAL A 558 22.64 -2.22 12.12
N ASP A 559 23.64 -2.44 11.26
CA ASP A 559 24.22 -1.41 10.44
C ASP A 559 24.01 -1.77 8.97
N GLU A 560 23.43 -0.83 8.24
CA GLU A 560 23.11 -1.04 6.83
C GLU A 560 23.79 0.02 5.98
N SER A 561 24.43 -0.44 4.91
CA SER A 561 25.16 0.40 3.98
C SER A 561 25.00 -0.10 2.56
N GLN A 562 24.92 0.84 1.61
CA GLN A 562 24.72 0.54 0.20
C GLN A 562 25.49 1.54 -0.68
N VAL A 563 25.87 1.10 -1.87
CA VAL A 563 26.54 1.93 -2.89
C VAL A 563 25.96 1.66 -4.28
N PRO A 564 25.67 2.70 -5.08
CA PRO A 564 25.15 2.52 -6.44
C PRO A 564 26.17 1.85 -7.35
N GLU A 565 25.67 1.09 -8.32
CA GLU A 565 26.44 0.44 -9.38
C GLU A 565 25.58 0.41 -10.67
N SER A 566 26.21 0.29 -11.83
CA SER A 566 25.49 0.17 -13.11
C SER A 566 26.08 -0.89 -14.04
N MET A 567 26.83 -1.83 -13.47
CA MET A 567 27.58 -2.82 -14.25
C MET A 567 26.70 -3.99 -14.71
N SER A 568 26.99 -4.54 -15.89
CA SER A 568 26.38 -5.81 -16.31
C SER A 568 26.99 -6.98 -15.52
N TRP A 569 26.13 -7.79 -14.89
CA TRP A 569 26.53 -9.05 -14.28
C TRP A 569 27.10 -10.01 -15.32
N SER A 570 28.21 -10.65 -14.99
CA SER A 570 28.77 -11.76 -15.75
C SER A 570 29.53 -12.70 -14.82
N GLU A 571 29.72 -13.95 -15.25
CA GLU A 571 30.49 -14.94 -14.48
C GLU A 571 32.02 -14.71 -14.52
N SER A 572 32.48 -13.65 -15.18
CA SER A 572 33.90 -13.29 -15.33
C SER A 572 34.57 -13.00 -13.98
N SER A 573 35.88 -13.27 -13.92
CA SER A 573 36.69 -13.00 -12.73
C SER A 573 36.82 -11.51 -12.42
N GLU A 574 36.83 -10.63 -13.43
CA GLU A 574 36.95 -9.19 -13.19
C GLU A 574 35.71 -8.62 -12.51
N VAL A 575 34.50 -8.97 -12.98
CA VAL A 575 33.24 -8.49 -12.40
C VAL A 575 33.10 -8.94 -10.95
N LYS A 576 33.37 -10.23 -10.68
CA LYS A 576 33.33 -10.78 -9.31
C LYS A 576 34.34 -10.09 -8.38
N ALA A 577 35.56 -9.85 -8.85
CA ALA A 577 36.58 -9.17 -8.05
C ALA A 577 36.21 -7.71 -7.73
N SER A 578 35.57 -7.00 -8.67
CA SER A 578 35.09 -5.63 -8.46
C SER A 578 34.01 -5.56 -7.38
N ILE A 579 33.01 -6.46 -7.45
CA ILE A 579 31.92 -6.55 -6.47
C ILE A 579 32.47 -6.90 -5.08
N GLU A 580 33.35 -7.91 -5.00
CA GLU A 580 33.96 -8.34 -3.74
C GLU A 580 34.77 -7.21 -3.09
N LYS A 581 35.52 -6.43 -3.88
CA LYS A 581 36.27 -5.28 -3.38
C LYS A 581 35.34 -4.25 -2.72
N ARG A 582 34.25 -3.85 -3.40
CA ARG A 582 33.26 -2.92 -2.85
C ARG A 582 32.58 -3.47 -1.60
N MET A 583 32.24 -4.77 -1.60
CA MET A 583 31.64 -5.43 -0.45
C MET A 583 32.58 -5.43 0.77
N GLN A 584 33.88 -5.62 0.57
CA GLN A 584 34.89 -5.56 1.64
C GLN A 584 35.04 -4.15 2.22
N GLU A 585 34.93 -3.11 1.40
CA GLU A 585 34.94 -1.71 1.85
C GLU A 585 33.73 -1.42 2.75
N LEU A 586 32.53 -1.86 2.35
CA LEU A 586 31.32 -1.77 3.17
C LEU A 586 31.48 -2.52 4.50
N ARG A 587 32.05 -3.73 4.48
CA ARG A 587 32.28 -4.56 5.67
C ARG A 587 33.16 -3.87 6.70
N LYS A 588 34.29 -3.29 6.26
CA LYS A 588 35.20 -2.59 7.16
C LYS A 588 34.51 -1.41 7.86
N GLY A 589 33.70 -0.65 7.12
CA GLY A 589 32.92 0.45 7.69
C GLY A 589 31.87 -0.02 8.70
N ALA A 590 31.13 -1.07 8.38
CA ALA A 590 30.08 -1.62 9.24
C ALA A 590 30.64 -2.22 10.54
N VAL A 591 31.75 -2.97 10.46
CA VAL A 591 32.45 -3.52 11.64
C VAL A 591 32.92 -2.41 12.56
N ALA A 592 33.50 -1.34 12.03
CA ALA A 592 33.93 -0.20 12.86
C ALA A 592 32.74 0.40 13.64
N ARG A 593 31.60 0.62 12.98
CA ARG A 593 30.40 1.19 13.61
C ARG A 593 29.75 0.27 14.64
N LEU A 594 29.74 -1.05 14.43
CA LEU A 594 29.21 -2.02 15.40
C LEU A 594 30.16 -2.24 16.58
N ASN A 595 31.47 -2.23 16.34
CA ASN A 595 32.48 -2.25 17.41
C ASN A 595 32.34 -1.01 18.30
N ASP A 596 32.08 0.16 17.69
CA ASP A 596 31.81 1.40 18.42
C ASP A 596 30.57 1.34 19.32
N GLN A 597 29.65 0.40 19.06
CA GLN A 597 28.45 0.15 19.86
C GLN A 597 28.63 -1.00 20.87
N GLY A 598 29.84 -1.56 20.98
CA GLY A 598 30.19 -2.59 21.96
C GLY A 598 29.99 -4.03 21.51
N PHE A 599 29.73 -4.27 20.22
CA PHE A 599 29.70 -5.63 19.66
C PHE A 599 31.11 -6.13 19.35
N LYS A 600 31.36 -7.42 19.55
CA LYS A 600 32.63 -8.05 19.16
C LYS A 600 32.51 -8.59 17.74
N GLU A 601 33.61 -8.66 17.00
CA GLU A 601 33.62 -9.13 15.62
C GLU A 601 33.03 -10.55 15.45
N GLU A 602 33.26 -11.44 16.42
CA GLU A 602 32.69 -12.79 16.49
C GLU A 602 31.14 -12.83 16.64
N SER A 603 30.54 -11.73 17.10
CA SER A 603 29.09 -11.57 17.25
C SER A 603 28.43 -10.83 16.08
N ILE A 604 29.21 -10.49 15.03
CA ILE A 604 28.71 -9.80 13.85
C ILE A 604 28.46 -10.79 12.71
N VAL A 605 27.23 -10.79 12.20
CA VAL A 605 26.82 -11.58 11.02
C VAL A 605 26.59 -10.64 9.84
N PHE A 606 27.00 -11.06 8.63
CA PHE A 606 26.83 -10.26 7.42
C PHE A 606 25.82 -10.89 6.47
N GLU A 607 24.92 -10.08 5.96
CA GLU A 607 24.05 -10.40 4.83
C GLU A 607 24.45 -9.52 3.64
N GLU A 608 24.85 -10.16 2.55
CA GLU A 608 25.33 -9.52 1.32
C GLU A 608 24.23 -9.56 0.25
N TYR A 609 23.95 -8.42 -0.39
CA TYR A 609 22.90 -8.29 -1.40
C TYR A 609 23.41 -7.60 -2.67
N LEU A 610 22.87 -8.03 -3.81
CA LEU A 610 22.90 -7.30 -5.07
C LEU A 610 21.47 -7.00 -5.50
N ASN A 611 21.17 -5.74 -5.79
CA ASN A 611 19.93 -5.38 -6.48
C ASN A 611 20.16 -5.52 -7.98
N MET A 612 19.42 -6.43 -8.60
CA MET A 612 19.65 -6.86 -9.98
C MET A 612 18.37 -6.74 -10.81
N ARG A 613 18.50 -6.40 -12.09
CA ARG A 613 17.37 -6.35 -13.04
C ARG A 613 17.81 -6.75 -14.43
N TYR A 614 16.86 -7.03 -15.32
CA TYR A 614 17.17 -7.15 -16.74
C TYR A 614 17.34 -5.76 -17.37
N ARG A 615 18.24 -5.61 -18.34
CA ARG A 615 18.39 -4.38 -19.12
C ARG A 615 17.05 -4.00 -19.78
N GLY A 616 16.71 -2.71 -19.78
CA GLY A 616 15.43 -2.22 -20.28
C GLY A 616 14.22 -2.64 -19.44
N THR A 617 14.42 -3.16 -18.23
CA THR A 617 13.36 -3.30 -17.22
C THR A 617 13.67 -2.38 -16.03
N GLU A 618 12.63 -1.88 -15.36
CA GLU A 618 12.77 -0.99 -14.18
C GLU A 618 12.65 -1.72 -12.83
N SER A 619 12.28 -3.00 -12.83
CA SER A 619 12.04 -3.76 -11.58
C SER A 619 13.32 -4.47 -11.14
N ALA A 620 13.99 -3.94 -10.12
CA ALA A 620 15.10 -4.61 -9.46
C ALA A 620 14.61 -5.66 -8.46
N LEU A 621 15.26 -6.82 -8.45
CA LEU A 621 15.12 -7.86 -7.45
C LEU A 621 16.33 -7.83 -6.53
N MET A 622 16.08 -7.82 -5.24
CA MET A 622 17.12 -7.95 -4.23
C MET A 622 17.53 -9.41 -4.07
N ILE A 623 18.76 -9.71 -4.48
CA ILE A 623 19.34 -11.05 -4.47
C ILE A 623 20.36 -11.15 -3.35
N ILE A 624 20.03 -11.95 -2.33
CA ILE A 624 20.95 -12.29 -1.26
C ILE A 624 22.00 -13.29 -1.75
N LYS A 625 23.22 -13.19 -1.24
CA LYS A 625 24.27 -14.18 -1.49
C LYS A 625 23.81 -15.58 -1.02
N PRO A 626 23.74 -16.56 -1.92
CA PRO A 626 23.32 -17.92 -1.57
C PRO A 626 24.40 -18.64 -0.74
N GLN A 627 23.97 -19.51 0.19
CA GLN A 627 24.87 -20.22 1.10
C GLN A 627 25.64 -21.41 0.46
N GLU A 628 25.15 -21.95 -0.67
CA GLU A 628 25.70 -23.15 -1.32
C GLU A 628 26.13 -22.87 -2.77
N GLY A 629 27.27 -22.22 -2.97
CA GLY A 629 28.01 -22.19 -4.26
C GLY A 629 27.31 -21.65 -5.52
N ALA A 630 26.03 -21.27 -5.44
CA ALA A 630 25.28 -20.68 -6.54
C ALA A 630 25.74 -19.24 -6.77
N ALA A 631 25.78 -18.81 -8.04
CA ALA A 631 26.13 -17.45 -8.40
C ALA A 631 24.88 -16.53 -8.29
N PHE A 632 25.06 -15.25 -7.93
CA PHE A 632 23.98 -14.26 -7.83
C PHE A 632 23.08 -14.26 -9.08
N GLY A 633 23.66 -14.37 -10.28
CA GLY A 633 22.89 -14.43 -11.53
C GLY A 633 21.89 -15.60 -11.60
N LYS A 634 22.23 -16.77 -11.08
CA LYS A 634 21.31 -17.92 -11.06
C LYS A 634 20.15 -17.67 -10.09
N SER A 635 20.45 -17.16 -8.90
CA SER A 635 19.43 -16.80 -7.90
C SER A 635 18.51 -15.68 -8.39
N PHE A 636 19.03 -14.72 -9.16
CA PHE A 636 18.22 -13.70 -9.84
C PHE A 636 17.19 -14.33 -10.79
N ILE A 637 17.63 -15.22 -11.69
CA ILE A 637 16.76 -15.87 -12.67
C ILE A 637 15.65 -16.69 -11.97
N GLU A 638 16.02 -17.48 -10.95
CA GLU A 638 15.07 -18.29 -10.18
C GLU A 638 14.04 -17.41 -9.42
N GLN A 639 14.48 -16.29 -8.84
CA GLN A 639 13.59 -15.37 -8.15
C GLN A 639 12.69 -14.60 -9.12
N HIS A 640 13.22 -14.21 -10.29
CA HIS A 640 12.45 -13.55 -11.34
C HIS A 640 11.35 -14.45 -11.90
N GLU A 641 11.65 -15.72 -12.22
CA GLU A 641 10.66 -16.71 -12.65
C GLU A 641 9.57 -16.92 -11.59
N LYS A 642 9.95 -17.00 -10.31
CA LYS A 642 8.99 -17.21 -9.21
C LYS A 642 8.07 -16.02 -9.00
N GLU A 643 8.60 -14.79 -9.07
CA GLU A 643 7.82 -13.58 -8.80
C GLU A 643 6.98 -13.14 -10.02
N PHE A 644 7.51 -13.29 -11.23
CA PHE A 644 6.91 -12.77 -12.45
C PHE A 644 6.36 -13.85 -13.40
N GLY A 645 6.74 -15.12 -13.22
CA GLY A 645 6.24 -16.25 -14.03
C GLY A 645 6.90 -16.42 -15.40
N PHE A 646 8.02 -15.72 -15.65
CA PHE A 646 8.83 -15.83 -16.87
C PHE A 646 10.27 -15.32 -16.64
N THR A 647 11.16 -15.55 -17.61
CA THR A 647 12.54 -15.04 -17.67
C THR A 647 12.83 -14.36 -19.02
N LEU A 648 13.87 -13.52 -19.06
CA LEU A 648 14.29 -12.80 -20.28
C LEU A 648 15.73 -13.22 -20.66
N PRO A 649 15.92 -14.41 -21.28
CA PRO A 649 17.25 -14.98 -21.50
C PRO A 649 18.14 -14.15 -22.44
N ASP A 650 17.54 -13.35 -23.33
CA ASP A 650 18.27 -12.54 -24.33
C ASP A 650 18.68 -11.15 -23.81
N ARG A 651 18.40 -10.83 -22.54
CA ARG A 651 18.73 -9.52 -21.93
C ARG A 651 19.85 -9.65 -20.89
N ASP A 652 20.76 -8.68 -20.88
CA ASP A 652 21.80 -8.58 -19.85
C ASP A 652 21.16 -8.38 -18.48
N ILE A 653 21.80 -8.87 -17.42
CA ILE A 653 21.42 -8.57 -16.04
C ILE A 653 22.29 -7.38 -15.57
N ILE A 654 21.67 -6.30 -15.11
CA ILE A 654 22.31 -5.10 -14.56
C ILE A 654 22.28 -5.15 -13.04
N ILE A 655 23.37 -4.73 -12.40
CA ILE A 655 23.45 -4.51 -10.97
C ILE A 655 23.24 -3.03 -10.72
N ASP A 656 22.18 -2.66 -9.99
CA ASP A 656 21.83 -1.26 -9.68
C ASP A 656 22.54 -0.76 -8.41
N ASP A 657 22.79 -1.65 -7.45
CA ASP A 657 23.56 -1.35 -6.25
C ASP A 657 24.08 -2.60 -5.54
N ILE A 658 25.05 -2.37 -4.66
CA ILE A 658 25.65 -3.36 -3.77
C ILE A 658 25.30 -2.94 -2.34
N ARG A 659 24.69 -3.86 -1.58
CA ARG A 659 24.20 -3.61 -0.23
C ARG A 659 24.73 -4.63 0.77
N LEU A 660 25.07 -4.13 1.95
CA LEU A 660 25.53 -4.92 3.09
C LEU A 660 24.68 -4.58 4.31
N ARG A 661 24.15 -5.63 4.95
CA ARG A 661 23.53 -5.55 6.27
C ARG A 661 24.40 -6.30 7.27
N ALA A 662 24.98 -5.58 8.22
CA ALA A 662 25.75 -6.16 9.32
C ALA A 662 24.86 -6.21 10.58
N ILE A 663 24.83 -7.37 11.25
CA ILE A 663 23.93 -7.67 12.36
C ILE A 663 24.76 -7.99 13.59
N GLY A 664 24.70 -7.15 14.61
CA GLY A 664 25.25 -7.41 15.94
C GLY A 664 24.28 -8.26 16.77
N LYS A 665 24.62 -9.53 16.98
CA LYS A 665 23.76 -10.48 17.70
C LYS A 665 23.61 -10.10 19.17
N SER A 666 22.36 -9.94 19.62
CA SER A 666 22.05 -9.54 21.00
C SER A 666 21.82 -10.72 21.95
N PHE A 667 21.58 -11.93 21.45
CA PHE A 667 21.28 -13.14 22.24
C PHE A 667 22.03 -14.37 21.72
N ASP A 668 22.58 -15.16 22.64
CA ASP A 668 23.29 -16.42 22.32
C ASP A 668 22.35 -17.64 22.19
N SER A 669 21.14 -17.59 22.77
CA SER A 669 20.19 -18.71 22.70
C SER A 669 18.73 -18.28 22.89
N PHE A 670 17.84 -18.79 22.04
CA PHE A 670 16.39 -18.68 22.20
C PHE A 670 15.81 -19.90 22.95
N PRO A 671 14.68 -19.74 23.66
CA PRO A 671 13.91 -20.87 24.20
C PRO A 671 13.41 -21.80 23.09
N LYS A 672 12.88 -22.97 23.48
CA LYS A 672 12.30 -23.96 22.54
C LYS A 672 11.30 -23.30 21.59
N THR A 673 11.36 -23.65 20.32
CA THR A 673 10.42 -23.15 19.31
C THR A 673 8.99 -23.65 19.59
N VAL A 674 7.99 -23.02 18.96
CA VAL A 674 6.59 -23.48 19.03
C VAL A 674 6.47 -24.92 18.53
N ASP A 675 7.13 -25.28 17.44
CA ASP A 675 7.08 -26.63 16.88
C ASP A 675 7.76 -27.67 17.77
N GLU A 676 8.83 -27.30 18.49
CA GLU A 676 9.44 -28.16 19.51
C GLU A 676 8.49 -28.37 20.70
N GLN A 677 7.85 -27.30 21.19
CA GLN A 677 6.85 -27.38 22.24
C GLN A 677 5.63 -28.21 21.83
N LEU A 678 5.11 -28.03 20.61
CA LEU A 678 3.98 -28.80 20.07
C LEU A 678 4.30 -30.28 19.91
N ARG A 679 5.56 -30.62 19.59
CA ARG A 679 6.01 -32.02 19.51
C ARG A 679 6.08 -32.69 20.87
N ASP A 680 6.48 -31.92 21.89
CA ASP A 680 6.55 -32.39 23.28
C ASP A 680 5.17 -32.36 23.97
N ALA A 681 4.20 -31.63 23.41
CA ALA A 681 2.89 -31.42 24.01
C ALA A 681 2.07 -32.71 24.09
N LYS A 682 1.36 -32.86 25.21
CA LYS A 682 0.45 -33.98 25.47
C LYS A 682 -0.93 -33.43 25.84
N PRO A 683 -1.76 -33.06 24.85
CA PRO A 683 -3.01 -32.35 25.09
C PRO A 683 -3.94 -33.07 26.07
N VAL A 684 -4.38 -32.37 27.11
CA VAL A 684 -5.36 -32.84 28.10
C VAL A 684 -6.61 -31.96 28.03
N PRO A 685 -7.81 -32.53 27.84
CA PRO A 685 -9.04 -31.72 27.86
C PRO A 685 -9.18 -30.95 29.17
N VAL A 686 -9.41 -29.63 29.05
CA VAL A 686 -9.59 -28.77 30.22
C VAL A 686 -10.84 -29.19 31.01
N SER A 687 -10.73 -29.21 32.34
CA SER A 687 -11.91 -29.43 33.18
C SER A 687 -12.86 -28.24 33.10
N LYS A 688 -14.16 -28.50 32.94
CA LYS A 688 -15.21 -27.46 33.02
C LYS A 688 -15.20 -26.71 34.36
N SER A 689 -14.66 -27.29 35.43
CA SER A 689 -14.50 -26.61 36.72
C SER A 689 -13.48 -25.46 36.70
N LYS A 690 -12.59 -25.42 35.69
CA LYS A 690 -11.64 -24.30 35.48
C LYS A 690 -12.31 -23.10 34.78
N ALA A 691 -13.55 -23.23 34.31
CA ALA A 691 -14.28 -22.12 33.71
C ALA A 691 -14.56 -21.04 34.77
N HIS A 692 -14.19 -19.80 34.46
CA HIS A 692 -14.41 -18.64 35.32
C HIS A 692 -15.88 -18.22 35.35
N ALA A 693 -16.51 -18.22 34.18
CA ALA A 693 -17.88 -17.79 33.95
C ALA A 693 -18.42 -18.38 32.62
N THR A 694 -19.69 -18.12 32.33
CA THR A 694 -20.33 -18.46 31.05
C THR A 694 -21.06 -17.23 30.51
N GLN A 695 -20.94 -16.95 29.21
CA GLN A 695 -21.59 -15.84 28.53
C GLN A 695 -22.32 -16.31 27.28
N LYS A 696 -23.44 -15.67 26.93
CA LYS A 696 -24.13 -15.92 25.65
C LYS A 696 -23.47 -15.16 24.51
N VAL A 697 -22.80 -15.90 23.63
CA VAL A 697 -22.04 -15.36 22.50
C VAL A 697 -22.74 -15.69 21.19
N TYR A 698 -22.88 -14.71 20.31
CA TYR A 698 -23.49 -14.91 18.99
C TYR A 698 -22.47 -15.45 17.97
N PHE A 699 -22.80 -16.59 17.37
CA PHE A 699 -22.10 -17.21 16.23
C PHE A 699 -23.06 -17.37 15.05
N GLU A 700 -22.56 -17.93 13.95
CA GLU A 700 -23.42 -18.35 12.84
C GLU A 700 -24.42 -19.41 13.32
N GLY A 701 -25.71 -19.08 13.30
CA GLY A 701 -26.79 -19.91 13.84
C GLY A 701 -27.39 -19.45 15.17
N GLY A 702 -26.87 -18.39 15.81
CA GLY A 702 -27.49 -17.75 16.97
C GLY A 702 -26.58 -17.61 18.20
N ARG A 703 -27.18 -17.25 19.35
CA ARG A 703 -26.46 -17.15 20.64
C ARG A 703 -26.25 -18.51 21.30
N VAL A 704 -25.02 -18.82 21.67
CA VAL A 704 -24.60 -20.07 22.31
C VAL A 704 -23.96 -19.79 23.67
N ASP A 705 -24.29 -20.60 24.68
CA ASP A 705 -23.65 -20.53 26.00
C ASP A 705 -22.18 -20.92 25.89
N THR A 706 -21.29 -19.96 26.14
CA THR A 706 -19.86 -20.07 25.87
C THR A 706 -19.07 -19.91 27.18
N PRO A 707 -18.28 -20.92 27.59
CA PRO A 707 -17.44 -20.85 28.79
C PRO A 707 -16.27 -19.88 28.61
N ILE A 708 -15.92 -19.21 29.70
CA ILE A 708 -14.83 -18.22 29.78
C ILE A 708 -13.71 -18.80 30.65
N TYR A 709 -12.48 -18.77 30.17
CA TYR A 709 -11.29 -19.22 30.92
C TYR A 709 -10.27 -18.09 31.07
N LYS A 710 -9.67 -17.99 32.26
CA LYS A 710 -8.55 -17.07 32.50
C LYS A 710 -7.25 -17.74 32.05
N ILE A 711 -6.49 -17.10 31.16
CA ILE A 711 -5.25 -17.69 30.62
C ILE A 711 -4.26 -18.07 31.74
N GLY A 712 -4.12 -17.21 32.76
CA GLY A 712 -3.25 -17.49 33.92
C GLY A 712 -3.71 -18.61 34.85
N SER A 713 -4.93 -19.14 34.67
CA SER A 713 -5.45 -20.29 35.44
C SER A 713 -5.35 -21.63 34.69
N LEU A 714 -4.91 -21.59 33.44
CA LEU A 714 -4.72 -22.77 32.60
C LEU A 714 -3.29 -23.28 32.70
N GLU A 715 -3.13 -24.60 32.60
CA GLU A 715 -1.83 -25.27 32.67
C GLU A 715 -1.32 -25.61 31.27
N THR A 716 0.01 -25.75 31.12
CA THR A 716 0.60 -26.24 29.87
C THR A 716 0.00 -27.61 29.52
N ASN A 717 -0.37 -27.76 28.25
CA ASN A 717 -1.10 -28.88 27.65
C ASN A 717 -2.63 -28.88 27.84
N ASP A 718 -3.22 -27.92 28.55
CA ASP A 718 -4.69 -27.80 28.58
C ASP A 718 -5.21 -27.55 27.14
N ARG A 719 -6.18 -28.37 26.73
CA ARG A 719 -6.89 -28.27 25.45
C ARG A 719 -8.34 -27.85 25.68
N ILE A 720 -8.78 -26.85 24.93
CA ILE A 720 -10.11 -26.27 25.00
C ILE A 720 -10.76 -26.39 23.61
N ASP A 721 -11.79 -27.22 23.48
CA ASP A 721 -12.59 -27.25 22.26
C ASP A 721 -13.60 -26.08 22.28
N GLY A 722 -13.81 -25.44 21.13
CA GLY A 722 -14.75 -24.33 21.00
C GLY A 722 -16.22 -24.77 21.05
N PRO A 723 -17.17 -23.83 21.31
CA PRO A 723 -16.93 -22.41 21.54
C PRO A 723 -16.35 -22.11 22.93
N ALA A 724 -15.38 -21.19 23.02
CA ALA A 724 -14.82 -20.71 24.29
C ALA A 724 -14.25 -19.28 24.15
N ILE A 725 -14.17 -18.54 25.26
CA ILE A 725 -13.43 -17.28 25.36
C ILE A 725 -12.25 -17.47 26.31
N LEU A 726 -11.05 -17.10 25.87
CA LEU A 726 -9.84 -17.06 26.70
C LEU A 726 -9.46 -15.60 26.92
N GLY A 727 -9.24 -15.19 28.17
CA GLY A 727 -8.86 -13.83 28.50
C GLY A 727 -7.77 -13.75 29.57
N ASP A 728 -6.89 -12.78 29.41
CA ASP A 728 -6.16 -12.18 30.52
C ASP A 728 -6.48 -10.67 30.47
N GLY A 729 -6.24 -9.90 31.53
CA GLY A 729 -6.65 -8.49 31.60
C GLY A 729 -6.04 -7.55 30.52
N THR A 730 -5.34 -8.11 29.52
CA THR A 730 -4.78 -7.39 28.38
C THR A 730 -5.31 -7.85 27.02
N GLN A 731 -5.92 -9.04 26.90
CA GLN A 731 -6.39 -9.61 25.63
C GLN A 731 -7.66 -10.47 25.77
N THR A 732 -8.42 -10.61 24.68
CA THR A 732 -9.55 -11.53 24.56
C THR A 732 -9.42 -12.35 23.29
N ILE A 733 -9.38 -13.67 23.43
CA ILE A 733 -9.23 -14.65 22.35
C ILE A 733 -10.55 -15.41 22.22
N LEU A 734 -11.15 -15.38 21.03
CA LEU A 734 -12.37 -16.10 20.71
C LEU A 734 -12.03 -17.43 20.01
N VAL A 735 -12.37 -18.55 20.64
CA VAL A 735 -12.28 -19.90 20.05
C VAL A 735 -13.68 -20.26 19.54
N THR A 736 -13.87 -20.31 18.22
CA THR A 736 -15.18 -20.59 17.59
C THR A 736 -15.52 -22.08 17.67
N PRO A 737 -16.80 -22.48 17.47
CA PRO A 737 -17.20 -23.89 17.43
C PRO A 737 -16.43 -24.78 16.44
N THR A 738 -15.81 -24.19 15.42
CA THR A 738 -15.01 -24.86 14.37
C THR A 738 -13.53 -24.99 14.74
N SER A 739 -13.14 -24.62 15.96
CA SER A 739 -11.73 -24.56 16.37
C SER A 739 -11.48 -25.12 17.77
N SER A 740 -10.22 -25.41 18.08
CA SER A 740 -9.77 -25.81 19.41
C SER A 740 -8.47 -25.10 19.76
N ALA A 741 -8.32 -24.70 21.03
CA ALA A 741 -7.11 -24.07 21.55
C ALA A 741 -6.29 -25.04 22.42
N LEU A 742 -4.97 -24.98 22.31
CA LEU A 742 -3.99 -25.69 23.11
C LEU A 742 -3.07 -24.68 23.80
N ILE A 743 -2.94 -24.80 25.13
CA ILE A 743 -2.03 -23.97 25.91
C ILE A 743 -0.65 -24.61 25.90
N ILE A 744 0.36 -23.87 25.42
CA ILE A 744 1.77 -24.22 25.57
C ILE A 744 2.51 -23.17 26.43
N ASP A 745 3.80 -23.37 26.69
CA ASP A 745 4.56 -22.48 27.59
C ASP A 745 4.60 -21.05 27.07
N THR A 746 4.68 -20.87 25.76
CA THR A 746 4.88 -19.56 25.11
C THR A 746 3.64 -19.00 24.40
N HIS A 747 2.70 -19.86 23.98
CA HIS A 747 1.57 -19.48 23.13
C HIS A 747 0.25 -20.16 23.53
N VAL A 748 -0.85 -19.61 23.05
CA VAL A 748 -2.10 -20.32 22.79
C VAL A 748 -2.11 -20.68 21.31
N VAL A 749 -2.14 -21.98 21.00
CA VAL A 749 -2.18 -22.49 19.63
C VAL A 749 -3.62 -22.86 19.30
N ILE A 750 -4.20 -22.26 18.26
CA ILE A 750 -5.58 -22.55 17.85
C ILE A 750 -5.54 -23.32 16.53
N ASP A 751 -6.07 -24.54 16.53
CA ASP A 751 -6.29 -25.33 15.33
C ASP A 751 -7.69 -25.08 14.81
N VAL A 752 -7.79 -24.78 13.51
CA VAL A 752 -9.03 -24.40 12.82
C VAL A 752 -9.42 -25.53 11.87
N ASP A 753 -10.63 -26.05 12.02
CA ASP A 753 -11.19 -27.03 11.09
C ASP A 753 -11.79 -26.32 9.86
N VAL A 754 -10.92 -25.97 8.92
CA VAL A 754 -11.28 -25.27 7.68
C VAL A 754 -12.28 -26.03 6.80
N ASN A 755 -12.45 -27.35 7.01
CA ASN A 755 -13.39 -28.17 6.26
C ASN A 755 -14.80 -28.20 6.88
N LYS A 756 -14.95 -27.79 8.15
CA LYS A 756 -16.23 -27.66 8.85
C LYS A 756 -16.91 -26.32 8.64
N LYS A 757 -16.39 -25.46 7.76
CA LYS A 757 -17.13 -24.31 7.28
C LYS A 757 -18.39 -24.86 6.61
N GLU A 758 -19.50 -24.88 7.34
CA GLU A 758 -20.81 -24.93 6.72
C GLU A 758 -20.86 -23.67 5.87
N SER A 759 -20.49 -23.80 4.59
CA SER A 759 -20.88 -22.80 3.63
C SER A 759 -22.39 -22.80 3.71
N ALA A 760 -22.94 -21.79 4.40
CA ALA A 760 -24.35 -21.46 4.26
C ALA A 760 -24.54 -21.39 2.76
N LYS A 761 -25.18 -22.41 2.18
CA LYS A 761 -25.44 -22.47 0.76
C LYS A 761 -26.29 -21.24 0.49
N ALA A 762 -25.64 -20.17 0.03
CA ALA A 762 -26.33 -18.97 -0.36
C ALA A 762 -27.43 -19.44 -1.32
N SER A 763 -28.66 -19.08 -1.02
CA SER A 763 -29.76 -19.35 -1.93
C SER A 763 -29.37 -18.76 -3.29
N ALA A 764 -29.39 -19.57 -4.35
CA ALA A 764 -29.12 -19.08 -5.69
C ALA A 764 -30.23 -18.12 -6.19
N ASP A 765 -31.30 -17.96 -5.41
CA ASP A 765 -32.50 -17.22 -5.79
C ASP A 765 -32.66 -15.87 -5.04
N GLU A 766 -31.98 -15.66 -3.90
CA GLU A 766 -32.12 -14.44 -3.09
C GLU A 766 -30.78 -13.77 -2.77
N VAL A 767 -30.76 -12.43 -2.86
CA VAL A 767 -29.55 -11.61 -2.66
C VAL A 767 -29.42 -11.20 -1.20
N ASP A 768 -28.46 -11.79 -0.50
CA ASP A 768 -28.06 -11.39 0.85
C ASP A 768 -27.21 -10.09 0.79
N PRO A 769 -27.62 -9.00 1.47
CA PRO A 769 -26.85 -7.76 1.56
C PRO A 769 -25.40 -7.91 2.08
N ILE A 770 -25.16 -8.85 2.99
CA ILE A 770 -23.83 -9.12 3.56
C ILE A 770 -22.96 -9.76 2.47
N LEU A 771 -23.46 -10.80 1.81
CA LEU A 771 -22.75 -11.45 0.71
C LEU A 771 -22.54 -10.50 -0.47
N LEU A 772 -23.50 -9.61 -0.76
CA LEU A 772 -23.34 -8.59 -1.80
C LEU A 772 -22.12 -7.69 -1.54
N SER A 773 -21.94 -7.29 -0.28
CA SER A 773 -20.78 -6.48 0.14
C SER A 773 -19.48 -7.28 0.04
N ILE A 774 -19.48 -8.56 0.46
CA ILE A 774 -18.33 -9.46 0.36
C ILE A 774 -17.90 -9.68 -1.10
N PHE A 775 -18.84 -10.02 -1.99
CA PHE A 775 -18.56 -10.21 -3.42
C PHE A 775 -18.05 -8.93 -4.08
N GLY A 776 -18.58 -7.76 -3.70
CA GLY A 776 -18.07 -6.46 -4.14
C GLY A 776 -16.58 -6.29 -3.85
N HIS A 777 -16.17 -6.55 -2.60
CA HIS A 777 -14.76 -6.48 -2.22
C HIS A 777 -13.90 -7.55 -2.93
N ARG A 778 -14.42 -8.78 -3.12
CA ARG A 778 -13.71 -9.88 -3.80
C ARG A 778 -13.43 -9.57 -5.26
N PHE A 779 -14.43 -9.14 -6.03
CA PHE A 779 -14.24 -8.82 -7.45
C PHE A 779 -13.29 -7.64 -7.66
N MET A 780 -13.38 -6.61 -6.81
CA MET A 780 -12.45 -5.49 -6.81
C MET A 780 -11.01 -5.95 -6.54
N ALA A 781 -10.82 -6.78 -5.51
CA ALA A 781 -9.50 -7.31 -5.17
C ALA A 781 -8.88 -8.14 -6.30
N ILE A 782 -9.68 -8.90 -7.05
CA ILE A 782 -9.22 -9.67 -8.22
C ILE A 782 -8.73 -8.71 -9.31
N ALA A 783 -9.50 -7.66 -9.65
CA ALA A 783 -9.08 -6.68 -10.64
C ALA A 783 -7.79 -5.93 -10.23
N GLU A 784 -7.66 -5.57 -8.95
CA GLU A 784 -6.43 -4.98 -8.38
C GLU A 784 -5.23 -5.95 -8.43
N GLN A 785 -5.44 -7.25 -8.19
CA GLN A 785 -4.39 -8.26 -8.31
C GLN A 785 -3.94 -8.44 -9.77
N MET A 786 -4.87 -8.44 -10.73
CA MET A 786 -4.54 -8.44 -12.16
C MET A 786 -3.71 -7.21 -12.54
N GLY A 787 -4.12 -6.02 -12.07
CA GLY A 787 -3.41 -4.77 -12.33
C GLY A 787 -1.98 -4.78 -11.80
N ARG A 788 -1.78 -5.25 -10.56
CA ARG A 788 -0.44 -5.39 -9.97
C ARG A 788 0.42 -6.41 -10.70
N ALA A 789 -0.16 -7.52 -11.15
CA ALA A 789 0.55 -8.50 -11.98
C ALA A 789 1.03 -7.85 -13.28
N LEU A 790 0.18 -7.09 -13.98
CA LEU A 790 0.54 -6.36 -15.19
C LEU A 790 1.64 -5.33 -14.93
N GLN A 791 1.49 -4.48 -13.92
CA GLN A 791 2.48 -3.46 -13.55
C GLN A 791 3.87 -4.07 -13.29
N LYS A 792 3.91 -5.19 -12.56
CA LYS A 792 5.15 -5.87 -12.19
C LYS A 792 5.87 -6.54 -13.37
N THR A 793 5.09 -7.08 -14.31
CA THR A 793 5.59 -7.92 -15.41
C THR A 793 5.84 -7.15 -16.71
N SER A 794 5.17 -6.02 -16.91
CA SER A 794 5.38 -5.13 -18.06
C SER A 794 6.80 -4.55 -18.07
N VAL A 795 7.32 -4.18 -19.24
CA VAL A 795 8.62 -3.52 -19.39
C VAL A 795 8.49 -2.03 -19.67
N SER A 796 7.36 -1.58 -20.21
CA SER A 796 7.09 -0.17 -20.53
C SER A 796 6.96 0.72 -19.31
N THR A 797 7.60 1.89 -19.36
CA THR A 797 7.49 2.96 -18.36
C THR A 797 6.05 3.48 -18.22
N ASN A 798 5.26 3.46 -19.30
CA ASN A 798 3.86 3.88 -19.28
C ASN A 798 3.02 3.00 -18.36
N VAL A 799 3.23 1.67 -18.40
CA VAL A 799 2.49 0.74 -17.54
C VAL A 799 3.05 0.74 -16.12
N LYS A 800 4.38 0.76 -15.97
CA LYS A 800 5.06 0.62 -14.67
C LYS A 800 4.96 1.84 -13.77
N GLU A 801 5.23 3.02 -14.33
CA GLU A 801 5.39 4.25 -13.55
C GLU A 801 4.22 5.21 -13.76
N ARG A 802 3.78 5.41 -15.01
CA ARG A 802 2.62 6.26 -15.29
C ARG A 802 1.29 5.58 -14.95
N LEU A 803 1.30 4.26 -14.74
CA LEU A 803 0.12 3.44 -14.47
C LEU A 803 -0.95 3.57 -15.56
N ASP A 804 -0.50 3.74 -16.81
CA ASP A 804 -1.36 3.89 -17.98
C ASP A 804 -1.88 2.53 -18.47
N TYR A 805 -2.68 1.89 -17.61
CA TYR A 805 -3.32 0.61 -17.88
C TYR A 805 -4.58 0.44 -17.05
N SER A 806 -5.42 -0.54 -17.37
CA SER A 806 -6.56 -0.95 -16.55
C SER A 806 -6.86 -2.42 -16.70
N CYS A 807 -7.24 -3.05 -15.60
CA CYS A 807 -7.65 -4.45 -15.55
C CYS A 807 -9.08 -4.54 -15.01
N ALA A 808 -9.90 -5.36 -15.64
CA ALA A 808 -11.33 -5.43 -15.35
C ALA A 808 -11.95 -6.82 -15.54
N LEU A 809 -13.04 -7.04 -14.82
CA LEU A 809 -13.88 -8.23 -14.83
C LEU A 809 -15.22 -7.91 -15.49
N PHE A 810 -15.69 -8.81 -16.35
CA PHE A 810 -16.93 -8.65 -17.11
C PHE A 810 -17.80 -9.89 -16.97
N ASP A 811 -19.12 -9.71 -16.94
CA ASP A 811 -20.06 -10.84 -16.99
C ASP A 811 -20.01 -11.59 -18.34
N SER A 812 -20.81 -12.64 -18.48
CA SER A 812 -20.89 -13.48 -19.69
C SER A 812 -21.30 -12.71 -20.96
N ASP A 813 -21.93 -11.55 -20.81
CA ASP A 813 -22.38 -10.70 -21.91
C ASP A 813 -21.41 -9.55 -22.20
N GLY A 814 -20.30 -9.45 -21.45
CA GLY A 814 -19.31 -8.38 -21.58
C GLY A 814 -19.67 -7.09 -20.82
N GLY A 815 -20.61 -7.15 -19.87
CA GLY A 815 -20.93 -6.05 -18.96
C GLY A 815 -19.87 -5.91 -17.86
N LEU A 816 -19.33 -4.70 -17.66
CA LEU A 816 -18.34 -4.43 -16.62
C LEU A 816 -18.90 -4.72 -15.23
N VAL A 817 -18.20 -5.52 -14.43
CA VAL A 817 -18.57 -5.89 -13.04
C VAL A 817 -17.69 -5.14 -12.03
N ALA A 818 -16.37 -5.18 -12.22
CA ALA A 818 -15.39 -4.55 -11.34
C ALA A 818 -14.12 -4.21 -12.13
N ASN A 819 -13.38 -3.18 -11.68
CA ASN A 819 -12.17 -2.70 -12.31
C ASN A 819 -11.15 -2.20 -11.29
N ALA A 820 -9.86 -2.29 -11.61
CA ALA A 820 -8.84 -1.57 -10.87
C ALA A 820 -8.91 -0.05 -11.20
N PRO A 821 -8.85 0.86 -10.20
CA PRO A 821 -9.07 2.29 -10.40
C PRO A 821 -7.78 3.00 -10.79
N HIS A 822 -7.26 2.73 -11.98
CA HIS A 822 -6.04 3.38 -12.50
C HIS A 822 -6.38 4.58 -13.39
N LEU A 823 -7.07 4.34 -14.51
CA LEU A 823 -7.43 5.38 -15.48
C LEU A 823 -8.92 5.39 -15.80
N PRO A 824 -9.64 6.48 -15.51
CA PRO A 824 -11.06 6.62 -15.79
C PRO A 824 -11.49 6.30 -17.23
N VAL A 825 -10.69 6.71 -18.22
CA VAL A 825 -11.07 6.66 -19.63
C VAL A 825 -11.12 5.22 -20.19
N HIS A 826 -10.38 4.30 -19.57
CA HIS A 826 -10.45 2.88 -19.92
C HIS A 826 -11.77 2.23 -19.52
N LEU A 827 -12.43 2.76 -18.49
CA LEU A 827 -13.44 2.00 -17.75
C LEU A 827 -14.74 1.86 -18.53
N GLY A 828 -15.25 2.95 -19.10
CA GLY A 828 -16.43 2.89 -19.96
C GLY A 828 -16.12 2.20 -21.30
N SER A 829 -14.97 2.49 -21.89
CA SER A 829 -14.60 2.07 -23.24
C SER A 829 -14.28 0.57 -23.34
N MET A 830 -13.68 -0.01 -22.30
CA MET A 830 -13.45 -1.46 -22.24
C MET A 830 -14.75 -2.26 -22.25
N SER A 831 -15.84 -1.75 -21.66
CA SER A 831 -17.13 -2.44 -21.70
C SER A 831 -17.68 -2.57 -23.13
N THR A 832 -17.59 -1.50 -23.93
CA THR A 832 -17.94 -1.48 -25.36
C THR A 832 -17.04 -2.40 -26.16
N CYS A 833 -15.74 -2.40 -25.84
CA CYS A 833 -14.76 -3.27 -26.47
C CYS A 833 -15.08 -4.75 -26.25
N VAL A 834 -15.23 -5.18 -24.99
CA VAL A 834 -15.50 -6.58 -24.64
C VAL A 834 -16.84 -7.05 -25.20
N ARG A 835 -17.91 -6.23 -25.13
CA ARG A 835 -19.21 -6.58 -25.73
C ARG A 835 -19.12 -6.79 -27.25
N THR A 836 -18.43 -5.90 -27.94
CA THR A 836 -18.24 -6.01 -29.39
C THR A 836 -17.48 -7.29 -29.75
N GLN A 837 -16.38 -7.58 -29.04
CA GLN A 837 -15.59 -8.79 -29.27
C GLN A 837 -16.37 -10.06 -28.91
N ALA A 838 -17.10 -10.09 -27.79
CA ALA A 838 -17.96 -11.20 -27.40
C ALA A 838 -19.02 -11.50 -28.48
N GLY A 839 -19.58 -10.46 -29.12
CA GLY A 839 -20.50 -10.60 -30.26
C GLY A 839 -19.83 -11.21 -31.50
N ILE A 840 -18.66 -10.69 -31.91
CA ILE A 840 -17.91 -11.17 -33.09
C ILE A 840 -17.49 -12.63 -32.94
N TRP A 841 -17.07 -13.00 -31.73
CA TRP A 841 -16.49 -14.30 -31.41
C TRP A 841 -17.47 -15.31 -30.80
N LYS A 842 -18.76 -14.97 -30.71
CA LYS A 842 -19.79 -15.85 -30.17
C LYS A 842 -19.78 -17.23 -30.85
N GLY A 843 -19.56 -18.28 -30.05
CA GLY A 843 -19.47 -19.67 -30.51
C GLY A 843 -18.19 -20.06 -31.27
N LYS A 844 -17.18 -19.17 -31.35
CA LYS A 844 -15.93 -19.40 -32.10
C LYS A 844 -14.70 -19.61 -31.21
N LEU A 845 -14.77 -19.25 -29.93
CA LEU A 845 -13.66 -19.34 -28.97
C LEU A 845 -13.61 -20.71 -28.30
N ARG A 846 -12.39 -21.13 -27.97
CA ARG A 846 -12.09 -22.34 -27.21
C ARG A 846 -11.34 -21.98 -25.92
N PRO A 847 -11.35 -22.85 -24.89
CA PRO A 847 -10.49 -22.66 -23.72
C PRO A 847 -9.03 -22.43 -24.10
N GLY A 848 -8.41 -21.39 -23.54
CA GLY A 848 -7.04 -20.98 -23.84
C GLY A 848 -6.88 -20.01 -25.01
N ASP A 849 -7.97 -19.60 -25.67
CA ASP A 849 -7.93 -18.50 -26.64
C ASP A 849 -7.83 -17.13 -25.95
N VAL A 850 -7.09 -16.19 -26.56
CA VAL A 850 -7.00 -14.79 -26.12
C VAL A 850 -7.13 -13.86 -27.33
N ILE A 851 -7.92 -12.80 -27.19
CA ILE A 851 -8.20 -11.83 -28.25
C ILE A 851 -7.40 -10.54 -28.01
N VAL A 852 -6.98 -9.87 -29.08
CA VAL A 852 -6.36 -8.54 -29.05
C VAL A 852 -7.05 -7.57 -30.01
N THR A 853 -7.22 -6.31 -29.56
CA THR A 853 -7.82 -5.21 -30.34
C THR A 853 -7.42 -3.85 -29.77
N ASN A 854 -7.32 -2.84 -30.63
CA ASN A 854 -7.14 -1.43 -30.23
C ASN A 854 -7.89 -0.45 -31.16
N HIS A 855 -8.56 -0.94 -32.20
CA HIS A 855 -9.17 -0.09 -33.21
C HIS A 855 -10.38 0.68 -32.64
N PRO A 856 -10.53 1.99 -32.93
CA PRO A 856 -11.62 2.84 -32.42
C PRO A 856 -13.04 2.29 -32.65
N GLU A 857 -13.35 1.83 -33.87
CA GLU A 857 -14.64 1.18 -34.20
C GLU A 857 -15.01 0.00 -33.28
N PHE A 858 -14.03 -0.64 -32.64
CA PHE A 858 -14.21 -1.84 -31.82
C PHE A 858 -14.05 -1.55 -30.33
N GLY A 859 -14.20 -0.28 -29.91
CA GLY A 859 -14.11 0.15 -28.51
C GLY A 859 -12.72 0.56 -28.05
N GLY A 860 -11.78 0.77 -28.98
CA GLY A 860 -10.49 1.42 -28.70
C GLY A 860 -10.65 2.91 -28.34
N THR A 861 -9.77 3.40 -27.47
CA THR A 861 -9.69 4.81 -27.04
C THR A 861 -8.80 5.60 -27.98
N HIS A 862 -7.55 5.19 -28.13
CA HIS A 862 -6.63 5.59 -29.18
C HIS A 862 -5.69 4.42 -29.49
N LEU A 863 -4.97 4.45 -30.60
CA LEU A 863 -4.21 3.26 -31.05
C LEU A 863 -3.16 2.75 -30.05
N PRO A 864 -2.41 3.59 -29.31
CA PRO A 864 -1.45 3.08 -28.32
C PRO A 864 -2.06 2.20 -27.22
N ASP A 865 -3.37 2.30 -26.97
CA ASP A 865 -4.08 1.51 -25.97
C ASP A 865 -4.51 0.15 -26.55
N ILE A 866 -3.72 -0.89 -26.28
CA ILE A 866 -4.04 -2.23 -26.74
C ILE A 866 -4.82 -2.99 -25.67
N THR A 867 -5.98 -3.53 -26.05
CA THR A 867 -6.86 -4.33 -25.19
C THR A 867 -6.65 -5.81 -25.46
N VAL A 868 -6.35 -6.57 -24.41
CA VAL A 868 -6.23 -8.03 -24.42
C VAL A 868 -7.38 -8.62 -23.61
N ILE A 869 -8.16 -9.51 -24.21
CA ILE A 869 -9.39 -10.07 -23.65
C ILE A 869 -9.27 -11.58 -23.58
N THR A 870 -9.54 -12.15 -22.41
CA THR A 870 -9.51 -13.60 -22.21
C THR A 870 -10.87 -14.10 -21.71
N PRO A 871 -11.56 -14.97 -22.46
CA PRO A 871 -12.77 -15.65 -21.99
C PRO A 871 -12.44 -16.71 -20.94
N ALA A 872 -13.28 -16.82 -19.91
CA ALA A 872 -13.25 -17.93 -18.97
C ALA A 872 -14.37 -18.92 -19.27
N PHE A 873 -14.05 -20.22 -19.24
CA PHE A 873 -14.96 -21.28 -19.62
C PHE A 873 -15.37 -22.14 -18.43
N SER A 874 -16.62 -22.61 -18.43
CA SER A 874 -17.10 -23.74 -17.62
C SER A 874 -17.65 -24.79 -18.58
N GLY A 875 -16.88 -25.86 -18.81
CA GLY A 875 -17.12 -26.75 -19.94
C GLY A 875 -16.91 -26.01 -21.26
N ASN A 876 -17.94 -25.95 -22.11
CA ASN A 876 -17.89 -25.26 -23.41
C ASN A 876 -18.55 -23.87 -23.40
N GLU A 877 -19.13 -23.44 -22.27
CA GLU A 877 -19.82 -22.16 -22.15
C GLU A 877 -18.90 -21.12 -21.52
N ILE A 878 -18.95 -19.89 -22.05
CA ILE A 878 -18.23 -18.75 -21.48
C ILE A 878 -19.02 -18.23 -20.29
N VAL A 879 -18.38 -18.22 -19.12
CA VAL A 879 -19.02 -17.80 -17.86
C VAL A 879 -18.78 -16.34 -17.52
N PHE A 880 -17.65 -15.78 -17.94
CA PHE A 880 -17.25 -14.38 -17.76
C PHE A 880 -16.06 -14.05 -18.67
N TYR A 881 -15.73 -12.77 -18.80
CA TYR A 881 -14.50 -12.32 -19.45
C TYR A 881 -13.63 -11.56 -18.46
N VAL A 882 -12.33 -11.62 -18.68
CA VAL A 882 -11.36 -10.71 -18.07
C VAL A 882 -10.66 -9.94 -19.18
N ALA A 883 -10.33 -8.68 -18.93
CA ALA A 883 -9.57 -7.89 -19.90
C ALA A 883 -8.57 -6.96 -19.22
N SER A 884 -7.50 -6.68 -19.95
CA SER A 884 -6.51 -5.66 -19.63
C SER A 884 -6.32 -4.74 -20.83
N ARG A 885 -6.20 -3.44 -20.57
CA ARG A 885 -5.83 -2.43 -21.56
C ARG A 885 -4.58 -1.73 -21.07
N ALA A 886 -3.59 -1.55 -21.93
CA ALA A 886 -2.32 -0.92 -21.56
C ALA A 886 -1.83 -0.02 -22.70
N HIS A 887 -1.27 1.13 -22.32
CA HIS A 887 -0.66 2.06 -23.25
C HIS A 887 0.76 1.63 -23.62
N HIS A 888 0.98 1.27 -24.87
CA HIS A 888 2.29 0.94 -25.39
C HIS A 888 3.03 2.20 -25.85
N ALA A 889 4.30 2.34 -25.45
CA ALA A 889 5.07 3.55 -25.69
C ALA A 889 5.25 3.89 -27.18
N ASP A 890 5.32 2.90 -28.06
CA ASP A 890 5.34 3.09 -29.52
C ASP A 890 4.73 1.84 -30.18
N ILE A 891 3.89 2.05 -31.18
CA ILE A 891 3.26 1.03 -32.03
C ILE A 891 3.38 1.38 -33.53
N GLY A 892 4.35 2.23 -33.87
CA GLY A 892 4.60 2.73 -35.22
C GLY A 892 3.88 4.03 -35.56
N GLY A 893 3.76 4.31 -36.86
CA GLY A 893 3.21 5.57 -37.38
C GLY A 893 4.29 6.58 -37.77
N ILE A 894 3.88 7.82 -38.01
CA ILE A 894 4.75 8.85 -38.61
C ILE A 894 5.78 9.46 -37.63
N LEU A 895 5.55 9.34 -36.32
CA LEU A 895 6.37 9.95 -35.27
C LEU A 895 6.63 8.91 -34.15
N PRO A 896 7.84 8.88 -33.54
CA PRO A 896 8.08 8.09 -32.33
C PRO A 896 7.09 8.41 -31.23
N GLY A 897 6.62 7.40 -30.50
CA GLY A 897 5.63 7.57 -29.44
C GLY A 897 4.19 7.27 -29.87
N SER A 898 3.93 7.16 -31.18
CA SER A 898 2.58 6.90 -31.75
C SER A 898 1.51 7.91 -31.33
N MET A 899 1.94 9.11 -30.91
CA MET A 899 1.08 10.25 -30.59
C MET A 899 1.43 11.48 -31.45
N PRO A 900 1.37 11.39 -32.79
CA PRO A 900 1.69 12.52 -33.66
C PRO A 900 0.69 13.68 -33.45
N PRO A 901 1.15 14.89 -33.09
CA PRO A 901 0.26 16.02 -32.77
C PRO A 901 -0.50 16.58 -33.99
N HIS A 902 -0.08 16.18 -35.20
CA HIS A 902 -0.63 16.67 -36.47
C HIS A 902 -1.18 15.55 -37.35
N SER A 903 -1.47 14.36 -36.79
CA SER A 903 -2.16 13.31 -37.56
C SER A 903 -3.56 13.77 -37.99
N LYS A 904 -3.98 13.24 -39.14
CA LYS A 904 -5.29 13.49 -39.75
C LYS A 904 -5.98 12.19 -40.13
N GLU A 905 -5.20 11.16 -40.45
CA GLU A 905 -5.68 9.84 -40.83
C GLU A 905 -5.14 8.78 -39.86
N LEU A 906 -5.97 7.79 -39.52
CA LEU A 906 -5.69 6.81 -38.46
C LEU A 906 -4.38 6.04 -38.67
N TYR A 907 -4.03 5.67 -39.90
CA TYR A 907 -2.78 4.92 -40.16
C TYR A 907 -1.52 5.72 -39.81
N GLN A 908 -1.61 7.05 -39.70
CA GLN A 908 -0.49 7.89 -39.29
C GLN A 908 -0.14 7.69 -37.82
N GLU A 909 -1.06 7.14 -37.03
CA GLU A 909 -0.93 6.92 -35.58
C GLU A 909 -0.38 5.53 -35.22
N GLY A 910 -0.18 4.64 -36.20
CA GLY A 910 0.44 3.32 -36.02
C GLY A 910 -0.50 2.14 -36.24
N ALA A 911 -0.25 1.04 -35.53
CA ALA A 911 -0.97 -0.22 -35.72
C ALA A 911 -2.44 -0.14 -35.29
N ALA A 912 -3.35 -0.52 -36.18
CA ALA A 912 -4.80 -0.54 -35.94
C ALA A 912 -5.37 -1.97 -36.10
N ILE A 913 -5.51 -2.68 -34.98
CA ILE A 913 -5.96 -4.06 -34.85
C ILE A 913 -7.46 -4.09 -34.55
N LYS A 914 -8.26 -4.59 -35.50
CA LYS A 914 -9.72 -4.70 -35.35
C LYS A 914 -10.14 -5.81 -34.38
N SER A 915 -9.73 -7.04 -34.65
CA SER A 915 -10.09 -8.22 -33.87
C SER A 915 -9.24 -9.41 -34.30
N GLU A 916 -8.30 -9.85 -33.46
CA GLU A 916 -7.37 -10.94 -33.78
C GLU A 916 -7.19 -11.89 -32.60
N LYS A 917 -6.83 -13.15 -32.86
CA LYS A 917 -6.39 -14.09 -31.81
C LYS A 917 -4.91 -13.86 -31.51
N LEU A 918 -4.63 -13.34 -30.31
CA LEU A 918 -3.28 -13.22 -29.75
C LEU A 918 -2.73 -14.60 -29.34
N VAL A 919 -3.58 -15.40 -28.71
CA VAL A 919 -3.29 -16.77 -28.29
C VAL A 919 -4.38 -17.67 -28.84
N SER A 920 -3.99 -18.79 -29.45
CA SER A 920 -4.93 -19.84 -29.87
C SER A 920 -4.65 -21.11 -29.08
N GLU A 921 -5.62 -21.55 -28.26
CA GLU A 921 -5.52 -22.76 -27.42
C GLU A 921 -4.18 -22.84 -26.65
N GLY A 922 -3.78 -21.74 -26.02
CA GLY A 922 -2.54 -21.63 -25.23
C GLY A 922 -1.25 -21.32 -26.02
N LYS A 923 -1.29 -21.20 -27.35
CA LYS A 923 -0.13 -20.86 -28.18
C LYS A 923 -0.14 -19.39 -28.60
N PHE A 924 0.86 -18.63 -28.17
CA PHE A 924 1.05 -17.21 -28.52
C PHE A 924 1.48 -17.05 -29.99
N ASN A 925 0.81 -16.20 -30.75
CA ASN A 925 1.04 -16.04 -32.19
C ASN A 925 1.98 -14.87 -32.50
N GLU A 926 3.27 -15.03 -32.19
CA GLU A 926 4.26 -13.96 -32.31
C GLU A 926 4.41 -13.45 -33.76
N GLU A 927 4.40 -14.35 -34.75
CA GLU A 927 4.53 -13.98 -36.17
C GLU A 927 3.41 -13.05 -36.63
N ARG A 928 2.16 -13.33 -36.23
CA ARG A 928 1.02 -12.46 -36.55
C ARG A 928 1.15 -11.10 -35.89
N LEU A 929 1.71 -11.01 -34.69
CA LEU A 929 1.91 -9.73 -34.00
C LEU A 929 3.03 -8.91 -34.64
N VAL A 930 4.12 -9.55 -35.10
CA VAL A 930 5.15 -8.88 -35.91
C VAL A 930 4.56 -8.33 -37.20
N GLU A 931 3.67 -9.06 -37.85
CA GLU A 931 2.95 -8.56 -39.03
C GLU A 931 2.14 -7.31 -38.67
N LEU A 932 1.27 -7.38 -37.67
CA LEU A 932 0.35 -6.31 -37.29
C LEU A 932 1.03 -5.05 -36.74
N LEU A 933 2.08 -5.19 -35.92
CA LEU A 933 2.74 -4.08 -35.23
C LEU A 933 3.93 -3.50 -36.01
N TYR A 934 4.64 -4.34 -36.76
CA TYR A 934 5.87 -3.91 -37.45
C TYR A 934 5.67 -3.79 -38.96
N ARG A 935 5.08 -4.78 -39.62
CA ARG A 935 4.99 -4.81 -41.09
C ARG A 935 3.84 -3.98 -41.65
N GLU A 936 2.63 -4.11 -41.10
CA GLU A 936 1.44 -3.40 -41.60
C GLU A 936 1.58 -1.87 -41.50
N PRO A 937 1.99 -1.26 -40.36
CA PRO A 937 2.09 0.20 -40.27
C PRO A 937 3.17 0.77 -41.19
N ALA A 938 4.26 0.01 -41.42
CA ALA A 938 5.36 0.41 -42.29
C ALA A 938 4.99 0.47 -43.79
N LYS A 939 3.83 -0.05 -44.20
CA LYS A 939 3.38 0.00 -45.61
C LYS A 939 2.92 1.40 -46.03
N TYR A 940 2.59 2.27 -45.09
CA TYR A 940 2.03 3.58 -45.36
C TYR A 940 3.13 4.65 -45.54
N PRO A 941 2.96 5.62 -46.45
CA PRO A 941 3.96 6.66 -46.70
C PRO A 941 4.33 7.43 -45.42
N GLY A 942 5.63 7.54 -45.14
CA GLY A 942 6.15 8.26 -43.98
C GLY A 942 5.94 7.57 -42.63
N CYS A 943 5.28 6.41 -42.59
CA CYS A 943 5.07 5.63 -41.38
C CYS A 943 6.19 4.60 -41.19
N SER A 944 6.53 4.29 -39.94
CA SER A 944 7.31 3.11 -39.60
C SER A 944 6.42 2.07 -38.91
N GLY A 945 6.90 0.83 -38.88
CA GLY A 945 6.48 -0.13 -37.87
C GLY A 945 6.85 0.34 -36.48
N THR A 946 6.40 -0.40 -35.47
CA THR A 946 6.82 -0.15 -34.08
C THR A 946 8.34 -0.09 -33.95
N ARG A 947 8.80 0.91 -33.21
CA ARG A 947 10.23 1.11 -32.87
C ARG A 947 10.63 0.33 -31.61
N CYS A 948 9.64 -0.21 -30.89
CA CYS A 948 9.80 -0.90 -29.61
C CYS A 948 9.22 -2.32 -29.65
N LEU A 949 9.39 -3.05 -30.77
CA LEU A 949 8.75 -4.36 -31.00
C LEU A 949 8.94 -5.34 -29.84
N ALA A 950 10.16 -5.45 -29.31
CA ALA A 950 10.46 -6.35 -28.20
C ALA A 950 9.67 -6.00 -26.94
N ASP A 951 9.49 -4.71 -26.66
CA ASP A 951 8.72 -4.25 -25.51
C ASP A 951 7.22 -4.47 -25.74
N ASN A 952 6.72 -4.21 -26.96
CA ASN A 952 5.32 -4.52 -27.28
C ASN A 952 4.99 -5.99 -27.06
N LEU A 953 5.85 -6.91 -27.51
CA LEU A 953 5.64 -8.34 -27.34
C LEU A 953 5.69 -8.77 -25.86
N ASN A 954 6.61 -8.20 -25.07
CA ASN A 954 6.70 -8.47 -23.64
C ASN A 954 5.48 -7.93 -22.88
N ASP A 955 5.03 -6.71 -23.18
CA ASP A 955 3.86 -6.11 -22.56
C ASP A 955 2.57 -6.87 -22.91
N LEU A 956 2.42 -7.35 -24.15
CA LEU A 956 1.29 -8.21 -24.53
C LEU A 956 1.31 -9.55 -23.79
N LYS A 957 2.49 -10.15 -23.61
CA LYS A 957 2.65 -11.37 -22.78
C LYS A 957 2.31 -11.09 -21.31
N ALA A 958 2.70 -9.94 -20.78
CA ALA A 958 2.35 -9.47 -19.44
C ALA A 958 0.82 -9.28 -19.27
N GLN A 959 0.13 -8.70 -20.27
CA GLN A 959 -1.34 -8.59 -20.28
C GLN A 959 -2.03 -9.96 -20.28
N VAL A 960 -1.54 -10.94 -21.05
CA VAL A 960 -2.04 -12.33 -21.03
C VAL A 960 -1.86 -12.95 -19.63
N ALA A 961 -0.69 -12.79 -19.02
CA ALA A 961 -0.41 -13.32 -17.68
C ALA A 961 -1.32 -12.68 -16.61
N ALA A 962 -1.53 -11.36 -16.68
CA ALA A 962 -2.43 -10.63 -15.81
C ALA A 962 -3.89 -11.13 -15.94
N ASN A 963 -4.36 -11.33 -17.17
CA ASN A 963 -5.69 -11.91 -17.42
C ASN A 963 -5.81 -13.33 -16.86
N GLN A 964 -4.80 -14.18 -17.06
CA GLN A 964 -4.81 -15.56 -16.55
C GLN A 964 -4.87 -15.60 -15.02
N LYS A 965 -4.21 -14.66 -14.32
CA LYS A 965 -4.32 -14.49 -12.87
C LYS A 965 -5.77 -14.20 -12.46
N GLY A 966 -6.45 -13.32 -13.17
CA GLY A 966 -7.87 -13.01 -12.94
C GLY A 966 -8.78 -14.24 -13.08
N ILE A 967 -8.57 -15.05 -14.13
CA ILE A 967 -9.33 -16.28 -14.36
C ILE A 967 -9.12 -17.26 -13.21
N SER A 968 -7.87 -17.49 -12.80
CA SER A 968 -7.55 -18.42 -11.71
C SER A 968 -8.27 -18.03 -10.41
N LEU A 969 -8.27 -16.75 -10.06
CA LEU A 969 -8.88 -16.27 -8.81
C LEU A 969 -10.41 -16.38 -8.83
N ILE A 970 -11.05 -16.11 -9.96
CA ILE A 970 -12.51 -16.31 -10.08
C ILE A 970 -12.86 -17.79 -10.08
N SER A 971 -12.06 -18.66 -10.70
CA SER A 971 -12.29 -20.11 -10.66
C SER A 971 -12.31 -20.63 -9.22
N THR A 972 -11.39 -20.18 -8.37
CA THR A 972 -11.41 -20.50 -6.93
C THR A 972 -12.68 -20.00 -6.24
N LEU A 973 -13.17 -18.80 -6.60
CA LEU A 973 -14.43 -18.28 -6.05
C LEU A 973 -15.65 -19.09 -6.50
N ILE A 974 -15.64 -19.62 -7.74
CA ILE A 974 -16.67 -20.51 -8.27
C ILE A 974 -16.63 -21.87 -7.56
N GLU A 975 -15.45 -22.39 -7.24
CA GLU A 975 -15.30 -23.60 -6.43
C GLU A 975 -15.85 -23.42 -5.01
N GLU A 976 -15.66 -22.25 -4.39
CA GLU A 976 -16.13 -21.96 -3.02
C GLU A 976 -17.65 -21.76 -2.93
N TYR A 977 -18.24 -20.98 -3.84
CA TYR A 977 -19.65 -20.54 -3.75
C TYR A 977 -20.59 -21.12 -4.81
N GLY A 978 -20.04 -21.77 -5.84
CA GLY A 978 -20.79 -22.24 -7.01
C GLY A 978 -20.99 -21.16 -8.08
N GLY A 979 -20.95 -21.56 -9.35
CA GLY A 979 -21.01 -20.64 -10.49
C GLY A 979 -22.28 -19.78 -10.56
N SER A 980 -23.45 -20.37 -10.27
CA SER A 980 -24.73 -19.65 -10.27
C SER A 980 -24.76 -18.52 -9.23
N THR A 981 -24.21 -18.77 -8.04
CA THR A 981 -24.10 -17.79 -6.96
C THR A 981 -23.20 -16.63 -7.37
N VAL A 982 -22.01 -16.93 -7.91
CA VAL A 982 -21.06 -15.90 -8.38
C VAL A 982 -21.72 -15.01 -9.43
N GLN A 983 -22.40 -15.60 -10.42
CA GLN A 983 -23.10 -14.84 -11.48
C GLN A 983 -24.26 -14.00 -10.92
N LEU A 984 -25.04 -14.51 -9.97
CA LEU A 984 -26.09 -13.75 -9.27
C LEU A 984 -25.50 -12.49 -8.64
N TYR A 985 -24.39 -12.61 -7.91
CA TYR A 985 -23.77 -11.46 -7.23
C TYR A 985 -23.09 -10.49 -8.20
N MET A 986 -22.48 -10.96 -9.30
CA MET A 986 -22.00 -10.07 -10.37
C MET A 986 -23.11 -9.15 -10.90
N ARG A 987 -24.28 -9.74 -11.23
CA ARG A 987 -25.46 -8.98 -11.71
C ARG A 987 -26.06 -8.10 -10.63
N SER A 988 -26.04 -8.55 -9.38
CA SER A 988 -26.60 -7.80 -8.24
C SER A 988 -25.79 -6.55 -7.90
N ILE A 989 -24.46 -6.62 -8.02
CA ILE A 989 -23.56 -5.47 -7.86
C ILE A 989 -23.83 -4.42 -8.96
N GLN A 990 -24.01 -4.86 -10.22
CA GLN A 990 -24.42 -3.96 -11.30
C GLN A 990 -25.79 -3.33 -11.02
N LYS A 991 -26.77 -4.12 -10.53
CA LYS A 991 -28.11 -3.61 -10.19
C LYS A 991 -28.08 -2.60 -9.04
N ASN A 992 -27.18 -2.77 -8.06
CA ASN A 992 -27.01 -1.82 -6.97
C ASN A 992 -26.43 -0.47 -7.47
N ALA A 993 -25.45 -0.50 -8.37
CA ALA A 993 -24.95 0.71 -9.02
C ALA A 993 -26.01 1.40 -9.89
N GLU A 994 -26.83 0.61 -10.62
CA GLU A 994 -27.99 1.12 -11.36
C GLU A 994 -28.96 1.86 -10.42
N LEU A 995 -29.30 1.29 -9.27
CA LEU A 995 -30.19 1.92 -8.29
C LEU A 995 -29.61 3.24 -7.76
N SER A 996 -28.30 3.27 -7.48
CA SER A 996 -27.60 4.46 -7.01
C SER A 996 -27.67 5.60 -8.03
N VAL A 997 -27.47 5.31 -9.32
CA VAL A 997 -27.62 6.30 -10.39
C VAL A 997 -29.07 6.74 -10.57
N ARG A 998 -30.04 5.82 -10.50
CA ARG A 998 -31.47 6.18 -10.57
C ARG A 998 -31.85 7.15 -9.46
N ASN A 999 -31.39 6.91 -8.23
CA ASN A 999 -31.64 7.78 -7.09
C ASN A 999 -30.99 9.15 -7.27
N LEU A 1000 -29.75 9.21 -7.77
CA LEU A 1000 -29.09 10.47 -8.13
C LEU A 1000 -29.94 11.24 -9.15
N LEU A 1001 -30.38 10.61 -10.24
CA LEU A 1001 -31.15 11.26 -11.28
C LEU A 1001 -32.49 11.80 -10.76
N LYS A 1002 -33.15 11.08 -9.86
CA LYS A 1002 -34.38 11.56 -9.19
C LYS A 1002 -34.12 12.83 -8.38
N GLN A 1003 -33.08 12.84 -7.55
CA GLN A 1003 -32.69 14.01 -6.77
C GLN A 1003 -32.34 15.21 -7.66
N VAL A 1004 -31.64 14.96 -8.77
CA VAL A 1004 -31.30 16.01 -9.75
C VAL A 1004 -32.55 16.57 -10.42
N SER A 1005 -33.49 15.71 -10.83
CA SER A 1005 -34.75 16.13 -11.44
C SER A 1005 -35.59 16.97 -10.46
N GLU A 1006 -35.71 16.54 -9.21
CA GLU A 1006 -36.37 17.32 -8.15
C GLU A 1006 -35.72 18.69 -7.97
N ARG A 1007 -34.39 18.73 -7.88
CA ARG A 1007 -33.61 19.96 -7.72
C ARG A 1007 -33.86 20.95 -8.86
N PHE A 1008 -33.93 20.47 -10.10
CA PHE A 1008 -34.17 21.29 -11.29
C PHE A 1008 -35.63 21.39 -11.69
N LYS A 1009 -36.56 20.94 -10.82
CA LYS A 1009 -38.01 20.95 -11.05
C LYS A 1009 -38.42 20.30 -12.39
N GLY A 1010 -37.71 19.25 -12.78
CA GLY A 1010 -37.92 18.52 -14.02
C GLY A 1010 -37.50 19.26 -15.30
N ALA A 1011 -36.75 20.36 -15.21
CA ALA A 1011 -36.26 21.06 -16.38
C ALA A 1011 -35.16 20.26 -17.11
N ASP A 1012 -35.19 20.31 -18.45
CA ASP A 1012 -34.08 19.84 -19.28
C ASP A 1012 -32.81 20.63 -18.97
N LEU A 1013 -31.68 19.92 -18.87
CA LEU A 1013 -30.37 20.51 -18.66
C LEU A 1013 -29.66 20.64 -20.00
N THR A 1014 -29.03 21.77 -20.27
CA THR A 1014 -28.31 22.01 -21.53
C THR A 1014 -26.98 22.69 -21.27
N ALA A 1015 -25.99 22.33 -22.06
CA ALA A 1015 -24.69 22.99 -22.11
C ALA A 1015 -24.19 23.01 -23.55
N ILE A 1016 -23.33 23.98 -23.87
CA ILE A 1016 -22.59 24.06 -25.14
C ILE A 1016 -21.18 24.50 -24.80
N GLU A 1017 -20.18 23.75 -25.26
CA GLU A 1017 -18.77 24.14 -25.20
C GLU A 1017 -18.17 24.12 -26.60
N HIS A 1018 -17.03 24.78 -26.79
CA HIS A 1018 -16.38 24.86 -28.10
C HIS A 1018 -14.94 24.36 -27.99
N MET A 1019 -14.52 23.58 -28.99
CA MET A 1019 -13.12 23.26 -29.23
C MET A 1019 -12.35 24.53 -29.62
N ASP A 1020 -11.02 24.50 -29.54
CA ASP A 1020 -10.16 25.64 -29.91
C ASP A 1020 -10.32 26.08 -31.38
N ASP A 1021 -10.76 25.18 -32.25
CA ASP A 1021 -11.09 25.47 -33.65
C ASP A 1021 -12.50 26.05 -33.86
N GLY A 1022 -13.27 26.21 -32.78
CA GLY A 1022 -14.64 26.70 -32.77
C GLY A 1022 -15.71 25.63 -32.98
N SER A 1023 -15.36 24.35 -33.10
CA SER A 1023 -16.33 23.26 -33.24
C SER A 1023 -17.16 23.08 -31.97
N PRO A 1024 -18.51 23.04 -32.03
CA PRO A 1024 -19.34 22.93 -30.83
C PRO A 1024 -19.45 21.49 -30.33
N ILE A 1025 -19.43 21.31 -29.00
CA ILE A 1025 -19.93 20.14 -28.27
C ILE A 1025 -21.27 20.54 -27.67
N HIS A 1026 -22.35 19.86 -28.03
CA HIS A 1026 -23.69 20.13 -27.51
C HIS A 1026 -24.16 18.95 -26.67
N LEU A 1027 -24.73 19.21 -25.49
CA LEU A 1027 -25.29 18.18 -24.62
C LEU A 1027 -26.61 18.70 -24.04
N LYS A 1028 -27.66 17.93 -24.27
CA LYS A 1028 -28.96 18.07 -23.63
C LYS A 1028 -29.25 16.83 -22.79
N ILE A 1029 -29.61 17.02 -21.53
CA ILE A 1029 -30.00 15.94 -20.61
C ILE A 1029 -31.48 16.11 -20.24
N SER A 1030 -32.28 15.10 -20.57
CA SER A 1030 -33.69 14.99 -20.18
C SER A 1030 -33.86 13.85 -19.19
N ILE A 1031 -34.50 14.09 -18.03
CA ILE A 1031 -34.60 13.12 -16.93
C ILE A 1031 -36.07 12.75 -16.68
N ASP A 1032 -36.38 11.46 -16.68
CA ASP A 1032 -37.65 10.91 -16.19
C ASP A 1032 -37.59 10.78 -14.66
N ALA A 1033 -38.33 11.66 -13.97
CA ALA A 1033 -38.33 11.74 -12.51
C ALA A 1033 -38.93 10.49 -11.83
N GLU A 1034 -39.84 9.77 -12.47
CA GLU A 1034 -40.49 8.61 -11.86
C GLU A 1034 -39.58 7.37 -11.95
N LYS A 1035 -39.00 7.14 -13.12
CA LYS A 1035 -38.15 5.98 -13.39
C LYS A 1035 -36.69 6.19 -12.98
N GLY A 1036 -36.25 7.44 -12.86
CA GLY A 1036 -34.84 7.79 -12.67
C GLY A 1036 -34.00 7.42 -13.90
N GLU A 1037 -34.51 7.68 -15.10
CA GLU A 1037 -33.84 7.41 -16.38
C GLU A 1037 -33.49 8.74 -17.05
N ALA A 1038 -32.41 8.76 -17.84
CA ALA A 1038 -31.99 9.99 -18.51
C ALA A 1038 -31.57 9.77 -19.96
N ILE A 1039 -31.90 10.73 -20.82
CA ILE A 1039 -31.44 10.79 -22.21
C ILE A 1039 -30.33 11.84 -22.29
N PHE A 1040 -29.15 11.43 -22.71
CA PHE A 1040 -27.98 12.27 -22.95
C PHE A 1040 -27.88 12.46 -24.46
N ASP A 1041 -28.34 13.60 -24.93
CA ASP A 1041 -28.48 13.93 -26.34
C ASP A 1041 -27.39 14.88 -26.81
N PHE A 1042 -26.47 14.38 -27.65
CA PHE A 1042 -25.37 15.15 -28.21
C PHE A 1042 -25.68 15.73 -29.60
N GLU A 1043 -26.93 15.67 -30.06
CA GLU A 1043 -27.36 16.29 -31.31
C GLU A 1043 -27.01 17.78 -31.32
N GLY A 1044 -26.35 18.27 -32.37
CA GLY A 1044 -25.80 19.63 -32.44
C GLY A 1044 -24.28 19.72 -32.26
N THR A 1045 -23.63 18.61 -31.89
CA THR A 1045 -22.16 18.49 -31.89
C THR A 1045 -21.60 18.56 -33.32
N GLY A 1046 -20.47 19.24 -33.51
CA GLY A 1046 -19.85 19.47 -34.81
C GLY A 1046 -19.41 18.19 -35.56
N PRO A 1047 -19.22 18.26 -36.89
CA PRO A 1047 -18.80 17.11 -37.71
C PRO A 1047 -17.38 16.65 -37.35
N GLU A 1048 -16.99 15.45 -37.79
CA GLU A 1048 -15.60 14.98 -37.69
C GLU A 1048 -14.63 16.01 -38.28
N VAL A 1049 -13.47 16.17 -37.64
CA VAL A 1049 -12.46 17.16 -38.01
C VAL A 1049 -11.28 16.49 -38.70
N TYR A 1050 -10.66 17.18 -39.67
CA TYR A 1050 -9.46 16.69 -40.36
C TYR A 1050 -8.18 16.95 -39.56
N ALA A 1051 -8.18 16.42 -38.34
CA ALA A 1051 -7.15 16.51 -37.31
C ALA A 1051 -7.26 15.26 -36.40
N ASN A 1052 -6.49 15.22 -35.32
CA ASN A 1052 -6.47 14.08 -34.39
C ASN A 1052 -7.36 14.25 -33.16
N THR A 1053 -8.15 15.33 -33.10
CA THR A 1053 -9.05 15.66 -31.98
C THR A 1053 -10.41 14.97 -32.06
N ASN A 1054 -10.55 13.95 -32.91
CA ASN A 1054 -11.76 13.13 -32.95
C ASN A 1054 -11.75 12.11 -31.81
N ALA A 1055 -12.84 12.03 -31.04
CA ALA A 1055 -13.03 11.08 -29.95
C ALA A 1055 -13.94 9.92 -30.40
N PRO A 1056 -13.51 8.66 -30.26
CA PRO A 1056 -14.37 7.51 -30.51
C PRO A 1056 -15.57 7.48 -29.54
N GLU A 1057 -16.72 6.94 -29.97
CA GLU A 1057 -17.94 6.87 -29.15
C GLU A 1057 -17.71 6.24 -27.77
N ALA A 1058 -16.86 5.21 -27.70
CA ALA A 1058 -16.50 4.52 -26.47
C ALA A 1058 -15.89 5.46 -25.41
N VAL A 1059 -15.23 6.53 -25.84
CA VAL A 1059 -14.64 7.54 -24.99
C VAL A 1059 -15.73 8.45 -24.39
N THR A 1060 -16.73 8.84 -25.18
CA THR A 1060 -17.91 9.58 -24.70
C THR A 1060 -18.66 8.82 -23.61
N TYR A 1061 -18.87 7.51 -23.78
CA TYR A 1061 -19.45 6.66 -22.73
C TYR A 1061 -18.60 6.63 -21.45
N SER A 1062 -17.28 6.68 -21.60
CA SER A 1062 -16.32 6.73 -20.47
C SER A 1062 -16.40 8.05 -19.72
N ALA A 1063 -16.57 9.17 -20.42
CA ALA A 1063 -16.81 10.47 -19.81
C ALA A 1063 -18.11 10.48 -18.98
N ILE A 1064 -19.20 9.96 -19.56
CA ILE A 1064 -20.52 9.89 -18.90
C ILE A 1064 -20.45 9.07 -17.62
N ILE A 1065 -19.92 7.83 -17.70
CA ILE A 1065 -19.90 6.93 -16.56
C ILE A 1065 -19.04 7.48 -15.42
N TYR A 1066 -17.90 8.10 -15.74
CA TYR A 1066 -17.03 8.73 -14.75
C TYR A 1066 -17.73 9.91 -14.08
N CYS A 1067 -18.40 10.78 -14.86
CA CYS A 1067 -19.15 11.91 -14.29
C CYS A 1067 -20.23 11.45 -13.32
N LEU A 1068 -21.04 10.47 -13.73
CA LEU A 1068 -22.09 9.90 -12.88
C LEU A 1068 -21.50 9.31 -11.60
N ARG A 1069 -20.37 8.62 -11.70
CA ARG A 1069 -19.69 8.07 -10.53
C ARG A 1069 -19.16 9.15 -9.59
N CYS A 1070 -18.60 10.23 -10.12
CA CYS A 1070 -18.08 11.35 -9.32
C CYS A 1070 -19.19 12.13 -8.60
N LEU A 1071 -20.39 12.17 -9.18
CA LEU A 1071 -21.56 12.81 -8.56
C LEU A 1071 -22.16 11.97 -7.42
N ILE A 1072 -21.88 10.67 -7.38
CA ILE A 1072 -22.30 9.78 -6.29
C ILE A 1072 -21.27 9.88 -5.16
N SER A 1073 -21.67 10.51 -4.05
CA SER A 1073 -20.84 10.71 -2.84
C SER A 1073 -20.63 9.43 -2.01
N GLU A 1074 -20.80 8.26 -2.62
CA GLU A 1074 -20.71 6.96 -1.97
C GLU A 1074 -19.64 6.09 -2.62
N ASP A 1075 -19.11 5.13 -1.86
CA ASP A 1075 -18.09 4.20 -2.35
C ASP A 1075 -18.75 3.01 -3.07
N ILE A 1076 -19.32 3.27 -4.25
CA ILE A 1076 -19.82 2.22 -5.15
C ILE A 1076 -18.76 1.82 -6.18
N PRO A 1077 -18.67 0.54 -6.58
CA PRO A 1077 -17.78 0.13 -7.66
C PRO A 1077 -18.26 0.74 -8.99
N LEU A 1078 -17.31 1.22 -9.80
CA LEU A 1078 -17.63 1.68 -11.16
C LEU A 1078 -17.90 0.45 -12.04
N ASN A 1079 -19.14 0.31 -12.49
CA ASN A 1079 -19.55 -0.86 -13.26
C ASN A 1079 -20.68 -0.50 -14.25
N GLN A 1080 -21.06 -1.47 -15.08
CA GLN A 1080 -22.03 -1.26 -16.16
C GLN A 1080 -23.41 -0.76 -15.69
N GLY A 1081 -23.77 -1.03 -14.44
CA GLY A 1081 -24.99 -0.54 -13.81
C GLY A 1081 -25.12 0.98 -13.86
N CYS A 1082 -24.00 1.70 -13.80
CA CYS A 1082 -24.00 3.16 -13.83
C CYS A 1082 -24.54 3.74 -15.16
N LEU A 1083 -24.37 3.02 -16.28
CA LEU A 1083 -24.85 3.44 -17.60
C LEU A 1083 -26.22 2.86 -17.96
N LYS A 1084 -26.70 1.86 -17.22
CA LYS A 1084 -27.94 1.15 -17.55
C LYS A 1084 -29.21 2.03 -17.55
N PRO A 1085 -29.37 3.04 -16.66
CA PRO A 1085 -30.52 3.96 -16.73
C PRO A 1085 -30.30 5.11 -17.72
N ILE A 1086 -29.22 5.11 -18.50
CA ILE A 1086 -28.79 6.21 -19.37
C ILE A 1086 -28.92 5.79 -20.84
N ASN A 1087 -29.64 6.59 -21.62
CA ASN A 1087 -29.68 6.48 -23.08
C ASN A 1087 -28.82 7.57 -23.71
N VAL A 1088 -27.78 7.20 -24.44
CA VAL A 1088 -26.84 8.15 -25.04
C VAL A 1088 -27.10 8.22 -26.54
N LYS A 1089 -27.28 9.43 -27.08
CA LYS A 1089 -27.41 9.69 -28.51
C LYS A 1089 -26.25 10.53 -28.98
N ILE A 1090 -25.44 9.98 -29.87
CA ILE A 1090 -24.31 10.69 -30.48
C ILE A 1090 -24.59 10.82 -31.99
N PRO A 1091 -24.50 12.02 -32.58
CA PRO A 1091 -24.70 12.20 -34.01
C PRO A 1091 -23.58 11.50 -34.80
N LYS A 1092 -23.95 10.61 -35.73
CA LYS A 1092 -22.99 9.90 -36.59
C LYS A 1092 -22.20 10.88 -37.47
N GLY A 1093 -20.89 10.66 -37.59
CA GLY A 1093 -20.01 11.54 -38.37
C GLY A 1093 -19.70 12.86 -37.67
N SER A 1094 -20.03 12.99 -36.38
CA SER A 1094 -19.48 14.04 -35.52
C SER A 1094 -18.08 13.68 -35.05
N PHE A 1095 -17.35 14.65 -34.50
CA PHE A 1095 -16.04 14.34 -33.90
C PHE A 1095 -16.16 13.51 -32.60
N LEU A 1096 -17.37 13.23 -32.07
CA LEU A 1096 -17.63 12.26 -31.00
C LEU A 1096 -18.07 10.87 -31.52
N SER A 1097 -18.30 10.74 -32.83
CA SER A 1097 -18.59 9.49 -33.55
C SER A 1097 -17.94 9.56 -34.95
N PRO A 1098 -16.59 9.63 -34.99
CA PRO A 1098 -15.87 9.85 -36.24
C PRO A 1098 -15.86 8.60 -37.12
N SER A 1099 -15.51 8.79 -38.39
CA SER A 1099 -15.28 7.68 -39.32
C SER A 1099 -14.03 6.88 -38.94
N SER A 1100 -13.94 5.64 -39.42
CA SER A 1100 -12.83 4.73 -39.12
C SER A 1100 -11.48 5.07 -39.73
N LYS A 1101 -11.44 6.15 -40.50
CA LYS A 1101 -10.21 6.66 -41.12
C LYS A 1101 -9.68 7.89 -40.40
N ALA A 1102 -10.48 8.54 -39.57
CA ALA A 1102 -10.08 9.76 -38.87
C ALA A 1102 -9.01 9.44 -37.82
N ALA A 1103 -8.04 10.35 -37.67
CA ALA A 1103 -7.09 10.34 -36.57
C ALA A 1103 -7.81 10.63 -35.23
N VAL A 1104 -7.42 9.93 -34.16
CA VAL A 1104 -8.13 9.97 -32.87
C VAL A 1104 -7.23 10.21 -31.66
N VAL A 1105 -5.90 10.21 -31.83
CA VAL A 1105 -4.97 10.17 -30.69
C VAL A 1105 -5.08 11.41 -29.78
N GLY A 1106 -5.41 12.58 -30.33
CA GLY A 1106 -5.65 13.82 -29.60
C GLY A 1106 -7.04 13.91 -28.98
N GLY A 1107 -8.03 13.17 -29.50
CA GLY A 1107 -9.42 13.21 -29.04
C GLY A 1107 -9.57 12.69 -27.61
N ASN A 1108 -8.83 11.63 -27.26
CA ASN A 1108 -8.83 11.07 -25.91
C ASN A 1108 -8.38 12.07 -24.83
N VAL A 1109 -7.41 12.94 -25.17
CA VAL A 1109 -6.77 13.86 -24.20
C VAL A 1109 -7.48 15.21 -24.17
N MET A 1110 -7.80 15.78 -25.34
CA MET A 1110 -8.31 17.16 -25.46
C MET A 1110 -9.84 17.22 -25.45
N THR A 1111 -10.51 16.44 -26.29
CA THR A 1111 -11.96 16.50 -26.48
C THR A 1111 -12.72 16.03 -25.25
N VAL A 1112 -12.23 14.97 -24.59
CA VAL A 1112 -12.80 14.44 -23.34
C VAL A 1112 -12.69 15.42 -22.18
N SER A 1113 -11.62 16.21 -22.14
CA SER A 1113 -11.43 17.23 -21.11
C SER A 1113 -12.52 18.31 -21.17
N LEU A 1114 -12.99 18.64 -22.38
CA LEU A 1114 -14.11 19.55 -22.61
C LEU A 1114 -15.47 18.90 -22.30
N ASP A 1115 -15.67 17.61 -22.64
CA ASP A 1115 -16.85 16.86 -22.22
C ASP A 1115 -16.98 16.86 -20.68
N PHE A 1116 -15.88 16.62 -19.95
CA PHE A 1116 -15.86 16.69 -18.48
C PHE A 1116 -16.18 18.08 -17.93
N HIS A 1117 -15.60 19.13 -18.52
CA HIS A 1117 -15.87 20.51 -18.13
C HIS A 1117 -17.35 20.89 -18.32
N MET A 1118 -17.95 20.41 -19.41
CA MET A 1118 -19.36 20.57 -19.71
C MET A 1118 -20.27 19.90 -18.69
N TYR A 1119 -19.94 18.68 -18.23
CA TYR A 1119 -20.65 18.02 -17.13
C TYR A 1119 -20.55 18.77 -15.80
N CYS A 1120 -19.38 19.36 -15.50
CA CYS A 1120 -19.17 20.13 -14.28
C CYS A 1120 -19.90 21.49 -14.29
N LYS A 1121 -20.09 22.09 -15.48
CA LYS A 1121 -20.89 23.32 -15.68
C LYS A 1121 -22.39 23.06 -15.79
N SER A 1122 -22.80 21.83 -16.12
CA SER A 1122 -24.21 21.45 -16.08
C SER A 1122 -24.73 21.64 -14.64
N PRO A 1123 -25.93 22.20 -14.42
CA PRO A 1123 -26.43 22.56 -13.09
C PRO A 1123 -26.46 21.42 -12.05
N VAL A 1124 -26.26 20.16 -12.46
CA VAL A 1124 -26.25 18.93 -11.66
C VAL A 1124 -25.31 18.97 -10.43
N SER A 1125 -24.24 19.76 -10.45
CA SER A 1125 -23.18 19.72 -9.44
C SER A 1125 -23.27 20.86 -8.40
N ASP A 1126 -23.63 20.56 -7.14
CA ASP A 1126 -23.53 21.54 -6.03
C ASP A 1126 -22.09 21.77 -5.58
N GLN A 1127 -21.23 20.74 -5.68
CA GLN A 1127 -19.82 20.85 -5.28
C GLN A 1127 -18.99 21.70 -6.25
N ALA A 1128 -19.35 21.77 -7.54
CA ALA A 1128 -18.63 22.61 -8.50
C ALA A 1128 -18.88 24.10 -8.27
N ASN A 1129 -20.07 24.51 -7.83
CA ASN A 1129 -20.41 25.94 -7.67
C ASN A 1129 -19.64 26.62 -6.52
N HIS A 1130 -19.31 25.91 -5.43
CA HIS A 1130 -18.41 26.44 -4.40
C HIS A 1130 -16.93 26.46 -4.82
N VAL A 1131 -16.54 25.62 -5.77
CA VAL A 1131 -15.17 25.58 -6.31
C VAL A 1131 -14.98 26.64 -7.40
N THR A 1132 -15.99 26.89 -8.23
CA THR A 1132 -15.94 27.93 -9.28
C THR A 1132 -16.01 29.34 -8.69
N GLU A 1133 -16.77 29.60 -7.64
CA GLU A 1133 -16.80 30.96 -7.02
C GLU A 1133 -15.49 31.34 -6.31
N SER A 1134 -14.71 30.37 -5.80
CA SER A 1134 -13.43 30.68 -5.13
C SER A 1134 -12.23 30.77 -6.07
N THR A 1135 -12.34 30.27 -7.32
CA THR A 1135 -11.22 30.26 -8.29
C THR A 1135 -11.43 31.16 -9.52
N CYS A 1136 -12.67 31.59 -9.82
CA CYS A 1136 -12.97 32.30 -11.08
C CYS A 1136 -12.70 33.83 -11.06
N HIS A 1137 -12.17 34.38 -9.96
CA HIS A 1137 -11.81 35.81 -9.89
C HIS A 1137 -10.38 36.18 -10.31
N ARG A 1138 -9.61 35.26 -10.91
CA ARG A 1138 -8.37 35.61 -11.60
C ARG A 1138 -8.40 35.10 -13.04
N ARG A 1139 -8.40 36.04 -13.99
CA ARG A 1139 -8.15 35.79 -15.42
C ARG A 1139 -6.72 35.25 -15.59
N HIS A 1140 -6.52 33.95 -15.40
CA HIS A 1140 -5.31 33.24 -15.83
C HIS A 1140 -5.70 31.81 -16.28
N PRO A 1141 -5.33 31.39 -17.50
CA PRO A 1141 -5.77 30.14 -18.10
C PRO A 1141 -4.86 28.97 -17.69
N GLU A 1142 -4.79 28.59 -16.42
CA GLU A 1142 -3.92 27.47 -15.98
C GLU A 1142 -4.46 26.76 -14.73
N VAL A 1143 -5.68 26.20 -14.75
CA VAL A 1143 -6.16 25.37 -13.61
C VAL A 1143 -7.07 24.21 -14.05
N PHE A 1144 -6.53 23.28 -14.84
CA PHE A 1144 -7.00 21.88 -14.91
C PHE A 1144 -5.77 20.95 -15.07
N PRO A 1145 -5.07 20.59 -13.98
CA PRO A 1145 -3.73 19.99 -14.10
C PRO A 1145 -3.73 18.46 -14.29
N GLY A 1146 -4.86 17.82 -14.62
CA GLY A 1146 -5.00 16.36 -14.58
C GLY A 1146 -4.88 15.61 -15.90
N LEU A 1147 -4.88 16.30 -17.04
CA LEU A 1147 -4.86 15.69 -18.39
C LEU A 1147 -3.90 16.40 -19.37
N CYS A 1148 -3.20 17.45 -18.94
CA CYS A 1148 -2.43 18.34 -19.81
C CYS A 1148 -0.94 17.98 -20.01
N CYS A 1149 -0.49 16.75 -19.70
CA CYS A 1149 0.91 16.36 -19.88
C CYS A 1149 1.17 15.43 -21.09
N LEU A 1150 0.43 15.62 -22.18
CA LEU A 1150 0.74 15.01 -23.50
C LEU A 1150 0.89 16.04 -24.63
N SER A 1151 0.83 17.34 -24.31
CA SER A 1151 1.25 18.41 -25.21
C SER A 1151 2.67 18.86 -24.85
N GLY A 1152 3.65 18.13 -25.37
CA GLY A 1152 5.06 18.50 -25.38
C GLY A 1152 5.69 18.01 -26.67
#